data_AF-A0A2S1YHA8-F1
#
_entry.id   AF-A0A2S1YHA8-F1
#
_cell.length_a   1.000
_cell.length_b   1.000
_cell.length_c   1.000
_cell.angle_alpha   90.00
_cell.angle_beta   90.00
_cell.angle_gamma   90.00
#
_symmetry.space_group_name_H-M   'P 1'
#
loop_
_entity.id
_entity.type
_entity.pdbx_description
1 polymer ?
#
loop_
_entity_poly.entity_id
_entity_poly.type
_entity_poly.pdbx_seq_one_letter_code
_entity_poly.pdbx_strand_id
1 'polypeptide(L)'
;MNFPKQKIYKALKILGIVILVLCIGLYYFRNSLLKQAIAKVTHKMAVQYNSNFSVEEASFDGLSTIHLTDVVLAPINADTLVKIKNVETSISLSNLLIGDVQVGTLKVDNGYIQLVKKGKKRNFDAFLKRDKEETESNEKRKYASFAYRIISKVLNLVPTDMDLKNFKFKIDDNGKQTTVDVDKLVLSDKQLETNLHVQAKDFDQRWNIKGFADPRNKKADIRFFNLDTGAIRVPYLDQRYNLKASFDSIRLNVQNIDKSGSELHIDGYTSIANLKINHPKIASKDVVIKNARFDYRFLLGDSFISIDSTSTMQLNKIKVRPYISYDTEKDTVYTLKVDIPKMKAQDFIVSLPDGLFKHFQGMQATGNFDYKLDFKFNKNKPNTLVFDSKLNKEDLRITKYGEADLNKLNGEFVYRAIIQNVLQRPVLVGNANPNYTPLDQISPYLRKCVLTTEDPSFFSHRGFINEAFKQSILKNIRTKKFSRGASTISMQLIKNVFLTREKTLSRKLEEILLVYILENNRIVSKERMLEVYFNIIEWGPNVYGIGEASHFYFQKSPADLNVDECLYLATIIPKPRKFMYQFNDQGNLKDYAIKNQKFLKNLMFRRGLLVPEDTTGILPVYISGNARSFIKIKVPDSTAVKNDSLAVDDEFDL
;
A
#
# COMPACT_ATOMS: atom_id res chain seq x y z
N MET A 1 68.61 4.52 -32.49
CA MET A 1 68.14 5.28 -33.68
C MET A 1 67.86 6.72 -33.27
N ASN A 2 68.74 7.66 -33.64
CA ASN A 2 68.51 9.09 -33.46
C ASN A 2 67.45 9.56 -34.48
N PHE A 3 66.19 9.68 -34.05
CA PHE A 3 65.18 10.33 -34.88
C PHE A 3 65.55 11.81 -35.05
N PRO A 4 65.70 12.33 -36.28
CA PRO A 4 66.13 13.70 -36.49
C PRO A 4 65.04 14.66 -36.00
N LYS A 5 65.34 15.47 -34.98
CA LYS A 5 64.44 16.47 -34.37
C LYS A 5 63.70 17.34 -35.41
N GLN A 6 64.31 17.59 -36.58
CA GLN A 6 63.69 18.30 -37.70
C GLN A 6 62.48 17.58 -38.34
N LYS A 7 62.48 16.24 -38.43
CA LYS A 7 61.34 15.48 -38.99
C LYS A 7 60.15 15.48 -38.02
N ILE A 8 60.42 15.41 -36.71
CA ILE A 8 59.39 15.53 -35.67
C ILE A 8 58.78 16.93 -35.69
N TYR A 9 59.59 17.98 -35.79
CA TYR A 9 59.11 19.36 -35.88
C TYR A 9 58.26 19.61 -37.14
N LYS A 10 58.69 19.10 -38.31
CA LYS A 10 57.89 19.17 -39.54
C LYS A 10 56.58 18.38 -39.42
N ALA A 11 56.61 17.18 -38.81
CA ALA A 11 55.41 16.38 -38.58
C ALA A 11 54.42 17.09 -37.62
N LEU A 12 54.90 17.69 -36.53
CA LEU A 12 54.08 18.48 -35.61
C LEU A 12 53.49 19.73 -36.27
N LYS A 13 54.24 20.40 -37.15
CA LYS A 13 53.77 21.57 -37.89
C LYS A 13 52.71 21.19 -38.93
N ILE A 14 52.90 20.08 -39.64
CA ILE A 14 51.90 19.53 -40.57
C ILE A 14 50.65 19.09 -39.80
N LEU A 15 50.81 18.39 -38.68
CA LEU A 15 49.70 17.99 -37.81
C LEU A 15 48.93 19.21 -37.28
N GLY A 16 49.64 20.26 -36.84
CA GLY A 16 49.02 21.52 -36.41
C GLY A 16 48.24 22.21 -37.53
N ILE A 17 48.75 22.23 -38.76
CA ILE A 17 48.04 22.78 -39.92
C ILE A 17 46.82 21.92 -40.28
N VAL A 18 46.94 20.59 -40.24
CA VAL A 18 45.82 19.68 -40.50
C VAL A 18 44.72 19.85 -39.45
N ILE A 19 45.08 19.95 -38.16
CA ILE A 19 44.14 20.24 -37.08
C ILE A 19 43.49 21.61 -37.29
N LEU A 20 44.26 22.64 -37.65
CA LEU A 20 43.74 23.98 -37.91
C LEU A 20 42.73 23.98 -39.07
N VAL A 21 43.06 23.31 -40.18
CA VAL A 21 42.16 23.17 -41.36
C VAL A 21 40.92 22.37 -41.01
N LEU A 22 41.05 21.30 -40.21
CA LEU A 22 39.91 20.55 -39.67
C LEU A 22 39.03 21.43 -38.76
N CYS A 23 39.63 22.25 -37.89
CA CYS A 23 38.90 23.18 -37.02
C CYS A 23 38.17 24.27 -37.83
N ILE A 24 38.83 24.85 -38.85
CA ILE A 24 38.22 25.83 -39.76
C ILE A 24 37.10 25.17 -40.58
N GLY A 25 37.32 23.96 -41.09
CA GLY A 25 36.32 23.17 -41.78
C GLY A 25 35.11 22.85 -40.90
N LEU A 26 35.33 22.36 -39.67
CA LEU A 26 34.27 22.11 -38.70
C LEU A 26 33.50 23.40 -38.37
N TYR A 27 34.19 24.52 -38.20
CA TYR A 27 33.54 25.82 -38.00
C TYR A 27 32.66 26.18 -39.19
N TYR A 28 33.14 26.05 -40.43
CA TYR A 28 32.38 26.43 -41.62
C TYR A 28 31.20 25.48 -41.89
N PHE A 29 31.38 24.17 -41.70
CA PHE A 29 30.36 23.15 -41.98
C PHE A 29 29.41 22.86 -40.80
N ARG A 30 29.59 23.47 -39.62
CA ARG A 30 28.82 23.18 -38.40
C ARG A 30 27.30 23.23 -38.60
N ASN A 31 26.79 24.23 -39.32
CA ASN A 31 25.35 24.35 -39.57
C ASN A 31 24.82 23.23 -40.49
N SER A 32 25.65 22.75 -41.43
CA SER A 32 25.30 21.60 -42.28
C SER A 32 25.29 20.30 -41.46
N LEU A 33 26.29 20.13 -40.58
CA LEU A 33 26.35 19.00 -39.64
C LEU A 33 25.16 18.99 -38.68
N LEU A 34 24.74 20.16 -38.17
CA LEU A 34 23.56 20.29 -37.33
C LEU A 34 22.29 19.84 -38.05
N LYS A 35 22.11 20.29 -39.31
CA LYS A 35 20.96 19.87 -40.14
C LYS A 35 20.95 18.36 -40.37
N GLN A 36 22.11 17.76 -40.64
CA GLN A 36 22.21 16.29 -40.76
C GLN A 36 21.89 15.57 -39.44
N ALA A 37 22.35 16.10 -38.31
CA ALA A 37 22.05 15.54 -37.00
C ALA A 37 20.54 15.60 -36.69
N ILE A 38 19.89 16.74 -36.97
CA ILE A 38 18.43 16.90 -36.82
C ILE A 38 17.68 15.94 -37.75
N ALA A 39 18.12 15.78 -39.00
CA ALA A 39 17.52 14.82 -39.93
C ALA A 39 17.64 13.37 -39.40
N LYS A 40 18.78 13.00 -38.81
CA LYS A 40 18.99 11.69 -38.19
C LYS A 40 18.07 11.48 -36.98
N VAL A 41 17.90 12.49 -36.14
CA VAL A 41 16.96 12.44 -35.00
C VAL A 41 15.51 12.35 -35.50
N THR A 42 15.15 13.13 -36.52
CA THR A 42 13.83 13.10 -37.15
C THR A 42 13.50 11.71 -37.68
N HIS A 43 14.42 11.10 -38.42
CA HIS A 43 14.28 9.75 -38.92
C HIS A 43 14.17 8.72 -37.77
N LYS A 44 15.01 8.84 -36.73
CA LYS A 44 14.94 7.98 -35.54
C LYS A 44 13.58 8.08 -34.84
N MET A 45 13.04 9.30 -34.67
CA MET A 45 11.73 9.53 -34.06
C MET A 45 10.59 8.93 -34.88
N ALA A 46 10.64 9.07 -36.20
CA ALA A 46 9.66 8.47 -37.10
C ALA A 46 9.69 6.93 -37.03
N VAL A 47 10.88 6.33 -37.14
CA VAL A 47 11.04 4.88 -37.26
C VAL A 47 10.91 4.15 -35.91
N GLN A 48 11.64 4.60 -34.89
CA GLN A 48 11.70 3.89 -33.60
C GLN A 48 10.56 4.29 -32.66
N TYR A 49 10.15 5.55 -32.71
CA TYR A 49 9.18 6.12 -31.76
C TYR A 49 7.83 6.46 -32.42
N ASN A 50 7.62 6.16 -33.70
CA ASN A 50 6.36 6.43 -34.40
C ASN A 50 5.84 7.86 -34.14
N SER A 51 6.76 8.82 -34.20
CA SER A 51 6.54 10.21 -33.79
C SER A 51 7.14 11.17 -34.81
N ASN A 52 6.41 12.24 -35.10
CA ASN A 52 6.89 13.36 -35.90
C ASN A 52 7.72 14.28 -35.00
N PHE A 53 8.99 14.46 -35.37
CA PHE A 53 9.88 15.44 -34.75
C PHE A 53 10.25 16.47 -35.80
N SER A 54 10.12 17.74 -35.47
CA SER A 54 10.48 18.84 -36.36
C SER A 54 11.13 19.98 -35.59
N VAL A 55 11.99 20.71 -36.29
CA VAL A 55 12.62 21.97 -35.86
C VAL A 55 12.55 22.89 -37.06
N GLU A 56 12.04 24.11 -36.89
CA GLU A 56 11.85 25.06 -38.00
C GLU A 56 13.19 25.68 -38.42
N GLU A 57 13.90 26.30 -37.48
CA GLU A 57 15.24 26.80 -37.71
C GLU A 57 16.22 26.22 -36.69
N ALA A 58 17.44 25.95 -37.16
CA ALA A 58 18.52 25.44 -36.33
C ALA A 58 19.84 26.07 -36.78
N SER A 59 20.55 26.69 -35.85
CA SER A 59 21.82 27.35 -36.12
C SER A 59 22.77 27.24 -34.94
N PHE A 60 24.06 27.27 -35.23
CA PHE A 60 25.08 27.47 -34.21
C PHE A 60 25.30 28.95 -33.96
N ASP A 61 25.38 29.32 -32.68
CA ASP A 61 25.88 30.59 -32.20
C ASP A 61 27.23 30.37 -31.51
N GLY A 62 28.28 31.00 -32.03
CA GLY A 62 29.66 30.69 -31.64
C GLY A 62 30.11 29.28 -32.01
N LEU A 63 30.86 28.64 -31.11
CA LEU A 63 31.53 27.34 -31.34
C LEU A 63 30.70 26.12 -30.92
N SER A 64 29.91 26.23 -29.85
CA SER A 64 29.26 25.08 -29.21
C SER A 64 27.79 25.29 -28.81
N THR A 65 27.28 26.52 -28.92
CA THR A 65 25.89 26.85 -28.61
C THR A 65 25.03 26.67 -29.85
N ILE A 66 23.87 26.05 -29.68
CA ILE A 66 22.89 25.80 -30.72
C ILE A 66 21.59 26.49 -30.33
N HIS A 67 21.02 27.23 -31.28
CA HIS A 67 19.66 27.76 -31.20
C HIS A 67 18.74 26.92 -32.08
N LEU A 68 17.62 26.50 -31.51
CA LEU A 68 16.54 25.81 -32.21
C LEU A 68 15.26 26.61 -32.03
N THR A 69 14.53 26.83 -33.12
CA THR A 69 13.20 27.45 -33.10
C THR A 69 12.11 26.45 -33.49
N ASP A 70 10.95 26.58 -32.85
CA ASP A 70 9.75 25.77 -33.04
C ASP A 70 10.02 24.25 -33.05
N VAL A 71 10.63 23.78 -31.95
CA VAL A 71 10.86 22.36 -31.68
C VAL A 71 9.54 21.69 -31.32
N VAL A 72 9.10 20.74 -32.15
CA VAL A 72 7.85 20.00 -31.95
C VAL A 72 8.10 18.51 -31.97
N LEU A 73 7.54 17.79 -30.99
CA LEU A 73 7.47 16.34 -30.96
C LEU A 73 6.02 15.91 -30.82
N ALA A 74 5.46 15.30 -31.85
CA ALA A 74 4.07 14.84 -31.91
C ALA A 74 3.99 13.37 -32.32
N PRO A 75 3.55 12.46 -31.44
CA PRO A 75 3.31 11.07 -31.82
C PRO A 75 2.22 10.98 -32.89
N ILE A 76 2.37 10.04 -33.81
CA ILE A 76 1.40 9.83 -34.88
C ILE A 76 0.05 9.41 -34.28
N ASN A 77 -1.03 10.07 -34.68
CA ASN A 77 -2.40 9.85 -34.18
C ASN A 77 -2.61 10.11 -32.67
N ALA A 78 -1.80 10.99 -32.08
CA ALA A 78 -1.97 11.42 -30.69
C ALA A 78 -1.70 12.94 -30.54
N ASP A 79 -2.06 13.49 -29.39
CA ASP A 79 -1.79 14.89 -29.08
C ASP A 79 -0.28 15.17 -29.01
N THR A 80 0.16 16.34 -29.49
CA THR A 80 1.57 16.78 -29.45
C THR A 80 2.18 16.53 -28.07
N LEU A 81 3.36 15.93 -27.94
CA LEU A 81 3.96 15.66 -26.64
C LEU A 81 4.77 16.85 -26.13
N VAL A 82 5.53 17.48 -27.02
CA VAL A 82 6.41 18.63 -26.71
C VAL A 82 6.24 19.69 -27.79
N LYS A 83 6.14 20.95 -27.37
CA LYS A 83 6.28 22.12 -28.25
C LYS A 83 7.06 23.20 -27.53
N ILE A 84 8.15 23.65 -28.11
CA ILE A 84 9.02 24.69 -27.55
C ILE A 84 9.35 25.69 -28.64
N LYS A 85 9.15 26.98 -28.35
CA LYS A 85 9.38 28.05 -29.31
C LYS A 85 10.86 28.30 -29.51
N ASN A 86 11.62 28.51 -28.43
CA ASN A 86 13.06 28.75 -28.50
C ASN A 86 13.79 27.82 -27.54
N VAL A 87 14.84 27.15 -28.04
CA VAL A 87 15.79 26.37 -27.25
C VAL A 87 17.19 26.87 -27.55
N GLU A 88 17.91 27.30 -26.53
CA GLU A 88 19.35 27.55 -26.61
C GLU A 88 20.05 26.47 -25.80
N THR A 89 21.01 25.78 -26.40
CA THR A 89 21.73 24.73 -25.69
C THR A 89 23.18 24.63 -26.10
N SER A 90 24.07 24.44 -25.13
CA SER A 90 25.46 24.09 -25.44
C SER A 90 25.62 22.57 -25.49
N ILE A 91 26.23 22.10 -26.57
CA ILE A 91 26.60 20.70 -26.75
C ILE A 91 28.12 20.57 -26.64
N SER A 92 28.56 19.57 -25.89
CA SER A 92 29.97 19.18 -25.89
C SER A 92 30.35 18.54 -27.23
N LEU A 93 31.12 19.24 -28.05
CA LEU A 93 31.60 18.76 -29.35
C LEU A 93 32.42 17.46 -29.23
N SER A 94 33.18 17.28 -28.15
CA SER A 94 33.95 16.06 -27.90
C SER A 94 33.05 14.85 -27.61
N ASN A 95 31.95 15.05 -26.90
CA ASN A 95 31.00 13.96 -26.60
C ASN A 95 30.13 13.62 -27.81
N LEU A 96 29.89 14.60 -28.70
CA LEU A 96 29.18 14.39 -29.97
C LEU A 96 29.97 13.47 -30.93
N LEU A 97 31.31 13.53 -30.90
CA LEU A 97 32.18 12.63 -31.66
C LEU A 97 32.19 11.18 -31.14
N ILE A 98 31.88 10.98 -29.85
CA ILE A 98 31.86 9.67 -29.18
C ILE A 98 30.42 9.10 -29.11
N GLY A 99 29.40 9.89 -29.48
CA GLY A 99 28.00 9.48 -29.53
C GLY A 99 27.20 9.67 -28.24
N ASP A 100 27.75 10.35 -27.23
CA ASP A 100 27.07 10.69 -25.98
C ASP A 100 26.62 12.17 -26.02
N VAL A 101 25.33 12.44 -26.12
CA VAL A 101 24.83 13.83 -26.16
C VAL A 101 24.67 14.34 -24.74
N GLN A 102 25.65 15.12 -24.27
CA GLN A 102 25.59 15.80 -22.97
C GLN A 102 25.19 17.27 -23.16
N VAL A 103 24.10 17.66 -22.51
CA VAL A 103 23.61 19.04 -22.50
C VAL A 103 24.33 19.82 -21.40
N GLY A 104 25.09 20.86 -21.76
CA GLY A 104 25.79 21.72 -20.80
C GLY A 104 24.83 22.74 -20.19
N THR A 105 24.44 23.70 -21.02
CA THR A 105 23.45 24.75 -20.72
C THR A 105 22.15 24.45 -21.46
N LEU A 106 21.02 24.79 -20.84
CA LEU A 106 19.71 24.75 -21.46
C LEU A 106 18.95 26.04 -21.13
N LYS A 107 18.64 26.84 -22.14
CA LYS A 107 17.65 27.90 -22.02
C LYS A 107 16.44 27.55 -22.86
N VAL A 108 15.26 27.70 -22.30
CA VAL A 108 14.00 27.48 -23.00
C VAL A 108 13.13 28.71 -22.77
N ASP A 109 12.61 29.25 -23.86
CA ASP A 109 11.63 30.33 -23.81
C ASP A 109 10.35 29.90 -24.53
N ASN A 110 9.25 29.94 -23.77
CA ASN A 110 7.90 29.57 -24.17
C ASN A 110 7.78 28.13 -24.69
N GLY A 111 7.17 27.25 -23.90
CA GLY A 111 6.94 25.88 -24.34
C GLY A 111 6.02 25.09 -23.43
N TYR A 112 5.73 23.86 -23.83
CA TYR A 112 5.05 22.90 -22.98
C TYR A 112 5.47 21.46 -23.25
N ILE A 113 5.37 20.65 -22.21
CA ILE A 113 5.26 19.19 -22.30
C ILE A 113 3.84 18.82 -21.88
N GLN A 114 3.16 17.97 -22.64
CA GLN A 114 1.83 17.50 -22.29
C GLN A 114 1.71 15.97 -22.32
N LEU A 115 1.25 15.40 -21.21
CA LEU A 115 0.98 13.97 -21.07
C LEU A 115 -0.53 13.74 -21.13
N VAL A 116 -0.99 13.19 -22.25
CA VAL A 116 -2.40 12.97 -22.54
C VAL A 116 -2.70 11.48 -22.60
N LYS A 117 -3.73 11.05 -21.86
CA LYS A 117 -4.29 9.70 -21.89
C LYS A 117 -5.78 9.76 -22.25
N LYS A 118 -6.13 9.15 -23.38
CA LYS A 118 -7.49 9.01 -23.89
C LYS A 118 -7.83 7.51 -24.00
N GLY A 119 -8.66 7.02 -23.09
CA GLY A 119 -8.92 5.60 -22.89
C GLY A 119 -7.65 4.81 -22.55
N LYS A 120 -7.26 3.89 -23.44
CA LYS A 120 -6.03 3.09 -23.32
C LYS A 120 -4.82 3.70 -24.03
N LYS A 121 -5.01 4.71 -24.87
CA LYS A 121 -3.93 5.34 -25.66
C LYS A 121 -3.29 6.48 -24.87
N ARG A 122 -1.96 6.57 -24.89
CA ARG A 122 -1.18 7.66 -24.32
C ARG A 122 -0.29 8.27 -25.38
N ASN A 123 -0.19 9.60 -25.42
CA ASN A 123 0.71 10.30 -26.35
C ASN A 123 2.21 10.15 -26.00
N PHE A 124 2.56 9.34 -25.00
CA PHE A 124 3.94 9.00 -24.64
C PHE A 124 4.20 7.49 -24.66
N ASP A 125 3.26 6.68 -25.18
CA ASP A 125 3.40 5.22 -25.23
C ASP A 125 4.67 4.77 -25.96
N ALA A 126 5.06 5.47 -27.03
CA ALA A 126 6.25 5.16 -27.80
C ALA A 126 7.55 5.23 -26.98
N PHE A 127 7.60 6.12 -25.99
CA PHE A 127 8.78 6.32 -25.13
C PHE A 127 8.78 5.40 -23.90
N LEU A 128 7.71 4.61 -23.71
CA LEU A 128 7.59 3.60 -22.65
C LEU A 128 7.86 2.17 -23.15
N LYS A 129 7.96 1.94 -24.46
CA LYS A 129 8.26 0.61 -25.02
C LYS A 129 9.66 0.20 -24.56
N ARG A 130 9.78 -1.00 -24.01
CA ARG A 130 11.08 -1.65 -23.74
C ARG A 130 11.76 -1.92 -25.09
N ASP A 131 13.09 -1.76 -25.12
CA ASP A 131 13.89 -2.22 -26.25
C ASP A 131 13.58 -3.71 -26.49
N LYS A 132 13.06 -4.04 -27.68
CA LYS A 132 12.69 -5.42 -28.05
C LYS A 132 13.90 -6.37 -28.08
N GLU A 133 15.12 -5.83 -28.08
CA GLU A 133 16.36 -6.61 -27.97
C GLU A 133 16.59 -7.18 -26.56
N GLU A 134 15.85 -6.76 -25.53
CA GLU A 134 15.85 -7.40 -24.19
C GLU A 134 14.79 -8.53 -24.07
N THR A 135 14.32 -9.08 -25.19
CA THR A 135 13.44 -10.27 -25.19
C THR A 135 14.24 -11.48 -25.64
N GLU A 136 14.24 -12.53 -24.82
CA GLU A 136 14.98 -13.81 -24.93
C GLU A 136 16.37 -13.89 -24.26
N SER A 137 16.49 -13.39 -23.03
CA SER A 137 17.30 -14.13 -22.07
C SER A 137 16.48 -14.46 -20.84
N ASN A 138 16.55 -15.72 -20.41
CA ASN A 138 16.04 -16.19 -19.11
C ASN A 138 16.86 -15.57 -17.94
N GLU A 139 17.66 -14.53 -18.19
CA GLU A 139 18.50 -13.90 -17.18
C GLU A 139 17.65 -13.10 -16.19
N LYS A 140 17.92 -13.31 -14.91
CA LYS A 140 17.28 -12.57 -13.83
C LYS A 140 17.57 -11.08 -14.01
N ARG A 141 16.53 -10.27 -13.81
CA ARG A 141 16.58 -8.81 -14.00
C ARG A 141 17.62 -8.19 -13.06
N LYS A 142 18.71 -7.66 -13.61
CA LYS A 142 19.78 -6.95 -12.89
C LYS A 142 19.30 -5.62 -12.31
N TYR A 143 18.75 -5.60 -11.10
CA TYR A 143 18.08 -4.42 -10.53
C TYR A 143 19.01 -3.21 -10.40
N ALA A 144 20.23 -3.41 -9.89
CA ALA A 144 21.25 -2.36 -9.76
C ALA A 144 21.54 -1.68 -11.10
N SER A 145 21.90 -2.49 -12.11
CA SER A 145 22.23 -2.00 -13.45
C SER A 145 21.04 -1.33 -14.13
N PHE A 146 19.84 -1.89 -13.99
CA PHE A 146 18.60 -1.31 -14.50
C PHE A 146 18.30 0.06 -13.87
N ALA A 147 18.33 0.16 -12.54
CA ALA A 147 18.06 1.39 -11.81
C ALA A 147 19.11 2.46 -12.10
N TYR A 148 20.41 2.10 -12.06
CA TYR A 148 21.50 3.02 -12.38
C TYR A 148 21.40 3.57 -13.80
N ARG A 149 21.04 2.74 -14.79
CA ARG A 149 20.83 3.16 -16.18
C ARG A 149 19.71 4.20 -16.27
N ILE A 150 18.59 3.99 -15.58
CA ILE A 150 17.47 4.95 -15.58
C ILE A 150 17.86 6.25 -14.89
N ILE A 151 18.43 6.16 -13.68
CA ILE A 151 18.83 7.34 -12.90
C ILE A 151 19.86 8.16 -13.68
N SER A 152 20.89 7.51 -14.24
CA SER A 152 21.92 8.18 -15.03
C SER A 152 21.34 8.81 -16.31
N LYS A 153 20.44 8.12 -17.02
CA LYS A 153 19.75 8.70 -18.19
C LYS A 153 18.97 9.94 -17.80
N VAL A 154 18.22 9.91 -16.70
CA VAL A 154 17.43 11.06 -16.23
C VAL A 154 18.35 12.20 -15.79
N LEU A 155 19.37 11.93 -14.97
CA LEU A 155 20.29 12.97 -14.48
C LEU A 155 21.15 13.58 -15.59
N ASN A 156 21.52 12.81 -16.61
CA ASN A 156 22.27 13.33 -17.77
C ASN A 156 21.43 14.28 -18.63
N LEU A 157 20.10 14.16 -18.60
CA LEU A 157 19.19 15.11 -19.24
C LEU A 157 19.00 16.39 -18.42
N VAL A 158 19.40 16.41 -17.15
CA VAL A 158 19.38 17.61 -16.33
C VAL A 158 20.71 18.37 -16.55
N PRO A 159 20.70 19.52 -17.24
CA PRO A 159 21.88 20.36 -17.45
C PRO A 159 22.47 20.88 -16.14
N THR A 160 23.72 21.35 -16.18
CA THR A 160 24.34 22.02 -15.02
C THR A 160 23.84 23.44 -14.84
N ASP A 161 23.44 24.07 -15.96
CA ASP A 161 22.84 25.40 -15.98
C ASP A 161 21.53 25.37 -16.77
N MET A 162 20.46 25.84 -16.16
CA MET A 162 19.12 25.84 -16.73
C MET A 162 18.45 27.19 -16.54
N ASP A 163 17.84 27.73 -17.61
CA ASP A 163 16.94 28.89 -17.55
C ASP A 163 15.67 28.56 -18.35
N LEU A 164 14.59 28.18 -17.68
CA LEU A 164 13.29 27.95 -18.32
C LEU A 164 12.38 29.14 -18.05
N LYS A 165 11.77 29.70 -19.08
CA LYS A 165 10.78 30.78 -18.99
C LYS A 165 9.47 30.38 -19.65
N ASN A 166 8.36 30.70 -18.99
CA ASN A 166 6.99 30.46 -19.47
C ASN A 166 6.78 29.03 -19.98
N PHE A 167 7.22 28.04 -19.20
CA PHE A 167 7.13 26.64 -19.58
C PHE A 167 5.94 25.97 -18.89
N LYS A 168 5.17 25.14 -19.59
CA LYS A 168 3.98 24.48 -19.02
C LYS A 168 4.13 22.96 -19.01
N PHE A 169 3.86 22.33 -17.88
CA PHE A 169 3.64 20.88 -17.83
C PHE A 169 2.14 20.61 -17.73
N LYS A 170 1.58 19.93 -18.73
CA LYS A 170 0.14 19.63 -18.80
C LYS A 170 -0.07 18.14 -18.64
N ILE A 171 -1.05 17.75 -17.85
CA ILE A 171 -1.47 16.36 -17.69
C ILE A 171 -2.97 16.31 -17.96
N ASP A 172 -3.40 15.43 -18.86
CA ASP A 172 -4.80 15.09 -19.11
C ASP A 172 -4.97 13.58 -18.99
N ASP A 173 -5.61 13.10 -17.92
CA ASP A 173 -5.99 11.69 -17.77
C ASP A 173 -7.51 11.52 -17.91
N ASN A 174 -7.94 11.23 -19.14
CA ASN A 174 -9.36 11.04 -19.48
C ASN A 174 -10.25 12.23 -19.08
N GLY A 175 -9.82 13.45 -19.39
CA GLY A 175 -10.52 14.69 -19.08
C GLY A 175 -10.18 15.28 -17.71
N LYS A 176 -9.38 14.58 -16.88
CA LYS A 176 -8.85 15.11 -15.62
C LYS A 176 -7.58 15.89 -15.90
N GLN A 177 -7.72 17.21 -15.99
CA GLN A 177 -6.65 18.11 -16.37
C GLN A 177 -5.94 18.73 -15.15
N THR A 178 -4.62 18.78 -15.21
CA THR A 178 -3.75 19.50 -14.29
C THR A 178 -2.66 20.20 -15.10
N THR A 179 -2.45 21.49 -14.85
CA THR A 179 -1.40 22.29 -15.48
C THR A 179 -0.45 22.80 -14.41
N VAL A 180 0.85 22.72 -14.66
CA VAL A 180 1.90 23.32 -13.84
C VAL A 180 2.61 24.33 -14.72
N ASP A 181 2.33 25.60 -14.51
CA ASP A 181 2.96 26.72 -15.19
C ASP A 181 4.26 27.08 -14.44
N VAL A 182 5.37 27.13 -15.17
CA VAL A 182 6.70 27.50 -14.70
C VAL A 182 7.03 28.87 -15.27
N ASP A 183 6.83 29.92 -14.49
CA ASP A 183 7.13 31.29 -14.93
C ASP A 183 8.63 31.45 -15.18
N LYS A 184 9.42 31.01 -14.21
CA LYS A 184 10.87 30.96 -14.27
C LYS A 184 11.42 29.78 -13.46
N LEU A 185 12.36 29.04 -14.03
CA LEU A 185 13.20 28.08 -13.33
C LEU A 185 14.65 28.39 -13.65
N VAL A 186 15.45 28.60 -12.62
CA VAL A 186 16.89 28.80 -12.73
C VAL A 186 17.62 27.69 -11.98
N LEU A 187 18.55 27.04 -12.66
CA LEU A 187 19.61 26.27 -12.06
C LEU A 187 20.93 26.93 -12.47
N SER A 188 21.66 27.50 -11.52
CA SER A 188 22.97 28.11 -11.76
C SER A 188 23.81 28.02 -10.49
N ASP A 189 25.11 27.77 -10.64
CA ASP A 189 26.02 27.53 -9.50
C ASP A 189 25.48 26.47 -8.53
N LYS A 190 24.81 25.44 -9.09
CA LYS A 190 24.15 24.34 -8.36
C LYS A 190 23.00 24.78 -7.46
N GLN A 191 22.54 26.03 -7.56
CA GLN A 191 21.35 26.53 -6.89
C GLN A 191 20.16 26.44 -7.83
N LEU A 192 19.13 25.73 -7.39
CA LEU A 192 17.84 25.61 -8.06
C LEU A 192 16.84 26.55 -7.40
N GLU A 193 16.13 27.33 -8.19
CA GLU A 193 14.99 28.13 -7.75
C GLU A 193 13.90 28.15 -8.84
N THR A 194 12.64 27.93 -8.44
CA THR A 194 11.49 28.09 -9.33
C THR A 194 10.20 28.38 -8.57
N ASN A 195 9.33 29.15 -9.22
CA ASN A 195 7.94 29.35 -8.83
C ASN A 195 7.05 28.59 -9.81
N LEU A 196 6.15 27.78 -9.26
CA LEU A 196 5.21 26.96 -10.01
C LEU A 196 3.79 27.43 -9.72
N HIS A 197 2.99 27.67 -10.75
CA HIS A 197 1.56 27.88 -10.62
C HIS A 197 0.82 26.62 -11.04
N VAL A 198 0.20 25.94 -10.09
CA VAL A 198 -0.44 24.65 -10.29
C VAL A 198 -1.96 24.80 -10.30
N GLN A 199 -2.58 24.41 -11.41
CA GLN A 199 -4.00 24.60 -11.68
C GLN A 199 -4.68 23.28 -12.04
N ALA A 200 -5.89 23.08 -11.52
CA ALA A 200 -6.81 22.02 -11.89
C ALA A 200 -8.27 22.50 -11.67
N LYS A 201 -9.27 21.69 -12.06
CA LYS A 201 -10.70 22.07 -12.11
C LYS A 201 -11.21 22.90 -10.91
N ASP A 202 -10.81 22.56 -9.68
CA ASP A 202 -11.22 23.23 -8.44
C ASP A 202 -10.00 23.51 -7.54
N PHE A 203 -8.85 23.80 -8.14
CA PHE A 203 -7.59 23.95 -7.44
C PHE A 203 -6.68 24.94 -8.15
N ASP A 204 -6.13 25.89 -7.40
CA ASP A 204 -5.16 26.87 -7.88
C ASP A 204 -4.21 27.20 -6.70
N GLN A 205 -2.91 26.96 -6.86
CA GLN A 205 -1.88 27.26 -5.86
C GLN A 205 -0.53 27.60 -6.49
N ARG A 206 0.26 28.44 -5.80
CA ARG A 206 1.64 28.74 -6.17
C ARG A 206 2.64 28.07 -5.23
N TRP A 207 3.52 27.26 -5.77
CA TRP A 207 4.57 26.56 -5.02
C TRP A 207 5.93 27.19 -5.31
N ASN A 208 6.80 27.21 -4.32
CA ASN A 208 8.23 27.50 -4.54
C ASN A 208 9.04 26.22 -4.32
N ILE A 209 10.01 26.03 -5.21
CA ILE A 209 11.04 25.02 -5.07
C ILE A 209 12.37 25.76 -5.00
N LYS A 210 13.15 25.48 -3.96
CA LYS A 210 14.51 26.00 -3.83
C LYS A 210 15.47 24.98 -3.26
N GLY A 211 16.74 25.13 -3.58
CA GLY A 211 17.80 24.44 -2.88
C GLY A 211 18.98 24.11 -3.77
N PHE A 212 19.71 23.07 -3.38
CA PHE A 212 20.92 22.64 -4.06
C PHE A 212 20.62 21.49 -5.03
N ALA A 213 21.18 21.53 -6.23
CA ALA A 213 21.14 20.43 -7.18
C ALA A 213 22.45 20.39 -7.98
N ASP A 214 23.14 19.26 -7.91
CA ASP A 214 24.34 18.97 -8.68
C ASP A 214 24.11 17.64 -9.43
N PRO A 215 23.52 17.70 -10.65
CA PRO A 215 23.20 16.51 -11.43
C PRO A 215 24.44 15.67 -11.77
N ARG A 216 25.61 16.32 -11.94
CA ARG A 216 26.88 15.66 -12.31
C ARG A 216 27.44 14.83 -11.16
N ASN A 217 27.37 15.36 -9.94
CA ASN A 217 27.73 14.62 -8.74
C ASN A 217 26.56 13.84 -8.14
N LYS A 218 25.39 13.85 -8.80
CA LYS A 218 24.16 13.14 -8.38
C LYS A 218 23.70 13.49 -6.96
N LYS A 219 23.90 14.75 -6.56
CA LYS A 219 23.54 15.27 -5.23
C LYS A 219 22.43 16.29 -5.33
N ALA A 220 21.54 16.31 -4.35
CA ALA A 220 20.47 17.29 -4.29
C ALA A 220 20.03 17.54 -2.84
N ASP A 221 19.57 18.76 -2.56
CA ASP A 221 18.86 19.13 -1.34
C ASP A 221 17.80 20.17 -1.71
N ILE A 222 16.60 19.68 -2.00
CA ILE A 222 15.52 20.46 -2.59
C ILE A 222 14.40 20.59 -1.57
N ARG A 223 13.89 21.80 -1.39
CA ARG A 223 12.75 22.12 -0.53
C ARG A 223 11.58 22.63 -1.37
N PHE A 224 10.41 22.11 -1.07
CA PHE A 224 9.14 22.54 -1.63
C PHE A 224 8.33 23.16 -0.49
N PHE A 225 7.81 24.35 -0.70
CA PHE A 225 6.97 25.04 0.27
C PHE A 225 6.00 25.97 -0.45
N ASN A 226 4.88 26.27 0.20
CA ASN A 226 3.85 27.13 -0.38
C ASN A 226 4.31 28.60 -0.33
N LEU A 227 4.03 29.37 -1.38
CA LEU A 227 4.17 30.83 -1.35
C LEU A 227 2.88 31.52 -0.89
N ASP A 228 1.74 30.84 -1.05
CA ASP A 228 0.45 31.31 -0.59
C ASP A 228 0.19 30.92 0.88
N THR A 229 -0.97 31.29 1.41
CA THR A 229 -1.43 30.83 2.72
C THR A 229 -1.88 29.36 2.67
N GLY A 230 -1.40 28.53 3.59
CA GLY A 230 -1.88 27.16 3.82
C GLY A 230 -0.99 26.05 3.26
N ALA A 231 -1.47 24.81 3.31
CA ALA A 231 -0.72 23.62 2.90
C ALA A 231 -0.68 23.44 1.37
N ILE A 232 0.44 22.95 0.84
CA ILE A 232 0.54 22.44 -0.53
C ILE A 232 -0.38 21.23 -0.65
N ARG A 233 -1.30 21.22 -1.63
CA ARG A 233 -2.11 20.03 -1.94
C ARG A 233 -1.61 19.39 -3.24
N VAL A 234 -1.80 18.07 -3.37
CA VAL A 234 -1.40 17.33 -4.58
C VAL A 234 -2.64 16.95 -5.39
N PRO A 235 -3.13 17.81 -6.31
CA PRO A 235 -4.44 17.64 -6.97
C PRO A 235 -4.50 16.37 -7.82
N TYR A 236 -3.38 15.98 -8.42
CA TYR A 236 -3.30 14.78 -9.26
C TYR A 236 -3.62 13.49 -8.49
N LEU A 237 -3.19 13.39 -7.23
CA LEU A 237 -3.46 12.22 -6.39
C LEU A 237 -4.94 12.12 -6.02
N ASP A 238 -5.58 13.27 -5.75
CA ASP A 238 -7.01 13.36 -5.46
C ASP A 238 -7.83 12.91 -6.67
N GLN A 239 -7.57 13.51 -7.84
CA GLN A 239 -8.28 13.21 -9.06
C GLN A 239 -8.09 11.76 -9.54
N ARG A 240 -6.86 11.21 -9.45
CA ARG A 240 -6.56 9.88 -10.00
C ARG A 240 -6.86 8.75 -9.04
N TYR A 241 -6.62 8.94 -7.74
CA TYR A 241 -6.67 7.87 -6.74
C TYR A 241 -7.70 8.13 -5.63
N ASN A 242 -8.45 9.24 -5.69
CA ASN A 242 -9.33 9.68 -4.59
C ASN A 242 -8.57 9.79 -3.26
N LEU A 243 -7.31 10.24 -3.36
CA LEU A 243 -6.36 10.38 -2.26
C LEU A 243 -6.06 11.87 -2.08
N LYS A 244 -6.72 12.50 -1.11
CA LYS A 244 -6.40 13.87 -0.74
C LYS A 244 -5.11 13.85 0.06
N ALA A 245 -4.08 14.51 -0.45
CA ALA A 245 -2.80 14.66 0.22
C ALA A 245 -2.41 16.13 0.27
N SER A 246 -1.96 16.60 1.43
CA SER A 246 -1.38 17.93 1.59
C SER A 246 -0.25 17.95 2.60
N PHE A 247 0.63 18.94 2.53
CA PHE A 247 1.76 19.14 3.46
C PHE A 247 2.18 20.61 3.44
N ASP A 248 2.85 21.08 4.49
CA ASP A 248 3.34 22.46 4.55
C ASP A 248 4.66 22.61 3.82
N SER A 249 5.56 21.63 4.01
CA SER A 249 6.80 21.54 3.26
C SER A 249 7.26 20.09 3.13
N ILE A 250 7.97 19.82 2.04
CA ILE A 250 8.75 18.59 1.85
C ILE A 250 10.19 18.96 1.49
N ARG A 251 11.15 18.29 2.11
CA ARG A 251 12.58 18.39 1.79
C ARG A 251 13.06 17.04 1.31
N LEU A 252 13.67 17.02 0.14
CA LEU A 252 14.26 15.85 -0.50
C LEU A 252 15.77 16.05 -0.55
N ASN A 253 16.51 15.16 0.10
CA ASN A 253 17.96 15.20 0.12
C ASN A 253 18.51 13.90 -0.44
N VAL A 254 19.35 14.01 -1.46
CA VAL A 254 20.11 12.92 -2.08
C VAL A 254 21.58 13.20 -1.80
N GLN A 255 22.18 12.37 -0.95
CA GLN A 255 23.57 12.52 -0.54
C GLN A 255 24.51 11.80 -1.49
N ASN A 256 24.08 10.63 -1.96
CA ASN A 256 24.90 9.80 -2.83
C ASN A 256 24.07 8.87 -3.73
N ILE A 257 24.57 8.63 -4.94
CA ILE A 257 24.07 7.63 -5.90
C ILE A 257 25.29 6.98 -6.58
N ASP A 258 25.81 5.95 -5.93
CA ASP A 258 27.04 5.29 -6.35
C ASP A 258 26.81 3.83 -6.71
N LYS A 259 27.37 3.43 -7.85
CA LYS A 259 27.38 2.03 -8.28
C LYS A 259 28.80 1.48 -8.11
N SER A 260 28.96 0.47 -7.26
CA SER A 260 30.22 -0.26 -7.07
C SER A 260 30.02 -1.71 -7.47
N GLY A 261 30.68 -2.16 -8.54
CA GLY A 261 30.48 -3.49 -9.09
C GLY A 261 29.02 -3.76 -9.49
N SER A 262 28.40 -4.78 -8.89
CA SER A 262 27.00 -5.19 -9.10
C SER A 262 26.01 -4.52 -8.14
N GLU A 263 26.46 -3.62 -7.28
CA GLU A 263 25.61 -2.95 -6.29
C GLU A 263 25.45 -1.46 -6.58
N LEU A 264 24.25 -0.95 -6.32
CA LEU A 264 23.89 0.45 -6.38
C LEU A 264 23.41 0.90 -5.00
N HIS A 265 24.07 1.92 -4.46
CA HIS A 265 23.78 2.54 -3.18
C HIS A 265 23.13 3.91 -3.42
N ILE A 266 21.98 4.15 -2.80
CA ILE A 266 21.26 5.43 -2.87
C ILE A 266 20.94 5.88 -1.44
N ASP A 267 21.62 6.94 -1.02
CA ASP A 267 21.55 7.45 0.34
C ASP A 267 20.97 8.86 0.37
N GLY A 268 20.18 9.13 1.41
CA GLY A 268 19.57 10.43 1.57
C GLY A 268 18.53 10.47 2.66
N TYR A 269 17.75 11.53 2.66
CA TYR A 269 16.58 11.60 3.51
C TYR A 269 15.47 12.43 2.87
N THR A 270 14.25 12.12 3.30
CA THR A 270 13.07 12.93 3.01
C THR A 270 12.44 13.36 4.31
N SER A 271 12.09 14.63 4.45
CA SER A 271 11.30 15.12 5.59
C SER A 271 10.06 15.86 5.12
N ILE A 272 8.93 15.62 5.77
CA ILE A 272 7.64 16.22 5.46
C ILE A 272 7.05 16.83 6.75
N ALA A 273 6.62 18.07 6.67
CA ALA A 273 5.93 18.77 7.74
C ALA A 273 4.41 18.81 7.48
N ASN A 274 3.63 18.52 8.52
CA ASN A 274 2.16 18.55 8.53
C ASN A 274 1.51 17.80 7.36
N LEU A 275 2.00 16.56 7.12
CA LEU A 275 1.41 15.66 6.13
C LEU A 275 -0.01 15.29 6.54
N LYS A 276 -0.97 15.65 5.70
CA LYS A 276 -2.37 15.26 5.79
C LYS A 276 -2.72 14.28 4.67
N ILE A 277 -3.36 13.18 5.02
CA ILE A 277 -3.84 12.17 4.08
C ILE A 277 -5.31 11.85 4.37
N ASN A 278 -6.15 11.85 3.34
CA ASN A 278 -7.52 11.35 3.43
C ASN A 278 -7.82 10.39 2.27
N HIS A 279 -8.18 9.16 2.62
CA HIS A 279 -8.62 8.14 1.67
C HIS A 279 -9.50 7.11 2.39
N PRO A 280 -10.69 6.75 1.86
CA PRO A 280 -11.65 5.89 2.56
C PRO A 280 -11.13 4.50 2.96
N LYS A 281 -10.15 3.93 2.24
CA LYS A 281 -9.51 2.66 2.62
C LYS A 281 -8.46 2.80 3.74
N ILE A 282 -7.98 4.01 4.01
CA ILE A 282 -6.98 4.29 5.04
C ILE A 282 -7.68 4.64 6.36
N ALA A 283 -8.53 5.68 6.35
CA ALA A 283 -9.29 6.16 7.50
C ALA A 283 -10.58 6.87 7.04
N SER A 284 -11.55 6.96 7.95
CA SER A 284 -12.80 7.72 7.73
C SER A 284 -12.64 9.22 7.99
N LYS A 285 -11.54 9.64 8.62
CA LYS A 285 -11.17 11.04 8.89
C LYS A 285 -9.81 11.37 8.29
N ASP A 286 -9.49 12.66 8.25
CA ASP A 286 -8.16 13.15 7.88
C ASP A 286 -7.11 12.56 8.83
N VAL A 287 -6.07 11.97 8.24
CA VAL A 287 -4.88 11.49 8.95
C VAL A 287 -3.84 12.59 8.94
N VAL A 288 -3.40 13.06 10.12
CA VAL A 288 -2.43 14.16 10.22
C VAL A 288 -1.15 13.68 10.92
N ILE A 289 -0.02 13.87 10.23
CA ILE A 289 1.33 13.58 10.72
C ILE A 289 2.10 14.90 10.76
N LYS A 290 2.39 15.40 11.96
CA LYS A 290 3.03 16.72 12.14
C LYS A 290 4.46 16.73 11.60
N ASN A 291 5.23 15.69 11.91
CA ASN A 291 6.60 15.57 11.43
C ASN A 291 6.84 14.13 10.95
N ALA A 292 7.26 13.98 9.71
CA ALA A 292 7.76 12.71 9.18
C ALA A 292 9.16 12.91 8.64
N ARG A 293 10.08 12.00 8.96
CA ARG A 293 11.42 11.94 8.36
C ARG A 293 11.74 10.50 8.03
N PHE A 294 12.32 10.27 6.86
CA PHE A 294 12.84 8.97 6.46
C PHE A 294 14.27 9.16 5.96
N ASP A 295 15.24 8.78 6.77
CA ASP A 295 16.64 8.64 6.42
C ASP A 295 16.80 7.26 5.79
N TYR A 296 17.00 7.22 4.49
CA TYR A 296 16.99 6.00 3.70
C TYR A 296 18.38 5.64 3.22
N ARG A 297 18.66 4.33 3.23
CA ARG A 297 19.78 3.71 2.54
C ARG A 297 19.25 2.58 1.69
N PHE A 298 19.07 2.85 0.41
CA PHE A 298 18.63 1.85 -0.55
C PHE A 298 19.84 1.12 -1.12
N LEU A 299 19.78 -0.20 -1.12
CA LEU A 299 20.78 -1.06 -1.72
C LEU A 299 20.10 -1.93 -2.78
N LEU A 300 20.58 -1.82 -4.02
CA LEU A 300 20.10 -2.64 -5.13
C LEU A 300 21.27 -3.47 -5.61
N GLY A 301 21.11 -4.79 -5.66
CA GLY A 301 22.04 -5.70 -6.31
C GLY A 301 21.51 -6.18 -7.66
N ASP A 302 22.13 -7.19 -8.25
CA ASP A 302 21.62 -7.79 -9.48
C ASP A 302 20.30 -8.55 -9.24
N SER A 303 20.15 -9.20 -8.08
CA SER A 303 19.00 -10.05 -7.77
C SER A 303 18.11 -9.54 -6.63
N PHE A 304 18.48 -8.43 -5.98
CA PHE A 304 17.78 -7.94 -4.81
C PHE A 304 17.61 -6.42 -4.78
N ILE A 305 16.60 -5.96 -4.04
CA ILE A 305 16.38 -4.57 -3.65
C ILE A 305 16.12 -4.55 -2.15
N SER A 306 16.81 -3.69 -1.42
CA SER A 306 16.62 -3.54 0.01
C SER A 306 16.68 -2.08 0.49
N ILE A 307 16.05 -1.88 1.64
CA ILE A 307 16.24 -0.76 2.55
C ILE A 307 17.05 -1.33 3.71
N ASP A 308 18.29 -0.86 3.86
CA ASP A 308 19.19 -1.39 4.89
C ASP A 308 18.71 -1.01 6.30
N SER A 309 19.10 -1.83 7.28
CA SER A 309 18.80 -1.73 8.71
C SER A 309 19.32 -0.45 9.37
N THR A 310 20.29 0.24 8.76
CA THR A 310 20.74 1.56 9.21
C THR A 310 19.80 2.69 8.80
N SER A 311 18.81 2.43 7.95
CA SER A 311 17.74 3.38 7.62
C SER A 311 16.89 3.67 8.87
N THR A 312 16.44 4.92 9.01
CA THR A 312 15.57 5.31 10.12
C THR A 312 14.36 6.08 9.62
N MET A 313 13.19 5.74 10.15
CA MET A 313 11.94 6.42 9.91
C MET A 313 11.43 7.02 11.22
N GLN A 314 11.17 8.32 11.22
CA GLN A 314 10.61 9.04 12.35
C GLN A 314 9.22 9.56 12.00
N LEU A 315 8.25 9.24 12.85
CA LEU A 315 6.89 9.78 12.83
C LEU A 315 6.63 10.48 14.17
N ASN A 316 6.54 11.80 14.15
CA ASN A 316 6.51 12.62 15.36
C ASN A 316 7.71 12.27 16.28
N LYS A 317 7.49 11.71 17.48
CA LYS A 317 8.58 11.22 18.35
C LYS A 317 8.90 9.73 18.16
N ILE A 318 8.06 8.97 17.44
CA ILE A 318 8.26 7.53 17.21
C ILE A 318 9.40 7.37 16.21
N LYS A 319 10.46 6.68 16.61
CA LYS A 319 11.56 6.29 15.73
C LYS A 319 11.46 4.80 15.43
N VAL A 320 11.69 4.44 14.18
CA VAL A 320 11.60 3.07 13.67
C VAL A 320 12.82 2.82 12.80
N ARG A 321 13.42 1.64 12.90
CA ARG A 321 14.48 1.16 12.01
C ARG A 321 13.92 0.04 11.14
N PRO A 322 13.40 0.36 9.94
CA PRO A 322 12.90 -0.64 9.02
C PRO A 322 14.06 -1.30 8.27
N TYR A 323 13.99 -2.61 8.10
CA TYR A 323 14.73 -3.34 7.07
C TYR A 323 13.72 -4.01 6.16
N ILE A 324 13.79 -3.71 4.87
CA ILE A 324 12.90 -4.30 3.87
C ILE A 324 13.79 -4.87 2.79
N SER A 325 13.58 -6.12 2.40
CA SER A 325 14.34 -6.74 1.32
C SER A 325 13.44 -7.60 0.43
N TYR A 326 13.69 -7.51 -0.87
CA TYR A 326 13.13 -8.35 -1.90
C TYR A 326 14.29 -8.98 -2.67
N ASP A 327 14.41 -10.29 -2.58
CA ASP A 327 15.52 -11.06 -3.15
C ASP A 327 14.97 -12.13 -4.11
N THR A 328 15.66 -12.34 -5.23
CA THR A 328 15.30 -13.29 -6.28
C THR A 328 16.47 -14.18 -6.73
N GLU A 329 17.62 -14.17 -6.02
CA GLU A 329 18.87 -14.82 -6.48
C GLU A 329 18.73 -16.34 -6.61
N LYS A 330 18.13 -17.00 -5.62
CA LYS A 330 17.81 -18.43 -5.66
C LYS A 330 16.30 -18.64 -5.60
N ASP A 331 15.69 -18.17 -4.51
CA ASP A 331 14.25 -18.13 -4.28
C ASP A 331 13.74 -16.68 -4.32
N THR A 332 12.43 -16.50 -4.51
CA THR A 332 11.79 -15.19 -4.29
C THR A 332 11.47 -15.01 -2.81
N VAL A 333 12.24 -14.18 -2.12
CA VAL A 333 12.15 -13.96 -0.67
C VAL A 333 11.79 -12.52 -0.36
N TYR A 334 10.79 -12.35 0.49
CA TYR A 334 10.39 -11.06 1.06
C TYR A 334 10.79 -11.04 2.53
N THR A 335 11.54 -10.02 2.94
CA THR A 335 11.93 -9.82 4.34
C THR A 335 11.47 -8.44 4.80
N LEU A 336 10.84 -8.39 5.96
CA LEU A 336 10.48 -7.16 6.67
C LEU A 336 10.92 -7.32 8.12
N LYS A 337 11.83 -6.46 8.57
CA LYS A 337 12.13 -6.30 9.99
C LYS A 337 11.81 -4.89 10.42
N VAL A 338 11.26 -4.77 11.62
CA VAL A 338 10.91 -3.47 12.21
C VAL A 338 11.46 -3.46 13.62
N ASP A 339 12.33 -2.49 13.93
CA ASP A 339 12.85 -2.26 15.27
C ASP A 339 12.40 -0.86 15.75
N ILE A 340 11.62 -0.81 16.82
CA ILE A 340 11.33 0.41 17.57
C ILE A 340 12.23 0.36 18.80
N PRO A 341 13.26 1.21 18.89
CA PRO A 341 14.14 1.25 20.05
C PRO A 341 13.35 1.66 21.29
N LYS A 342 13.92 1.37 22.46
CA LYS A 342 13.32 1.67 23.75
C LYS A 342 12.84 3.13 23.82
N MET A 343 11.55 3.31 24.09
CA MET A 343 10.92 4.62 24.20
C MET A 343 9.85 4.66 25.29
N LYS A 344 9.52 5.86 25.77
CA LYS A 344 8.46 6.06 26.76
C LYS A 344 7.10 5.76 26.14
N ALA A 345 6.25 5.06 26.88
CA ALA A 345 4.89 4.72 26.47
C ALA A 345 4.07 5.97 26.10
N GLN A 346 4.16 7.01 26.93
CA GLN A 346 3.44 8.26 26.70
C GLN A 346 3.88 8.96 25.41
N ASP A 347 5.19 8.95 25.10
CA ASP A 347 5.71 9.57 23.87
C ASP A 347 5.21 8.85 22.61
N PHE A 348 5.00 7.53 22.68
CA PHE A 348 4.38 6.77 21.59
C PHE A 348 2.92 7.19 21.39
N ILE A 349 2.12 7.20 22.47
CA ILE A 349 0.68 7.53 22.40
C ILE A 349 0.45 8.92 21.80
N VAL A 350 1.16 9.94 22.30
CA VAL A 350 1.00 11.33 21.79
C VAL A 350 1.58 11.56 20.39
N SER A 351 2.32 10.58 19.89
CA SER A 351 2.90 10.60 18.54
C SER A 351 2.08 9.83 17.52
N LEU A 352 1.05 9.09 17.94
CA LEU A 352 0.13 8.43 17.02
C LEU A 352 -0.60 9.49 16.17
N PRO A 353 -0.65 9.34 14.83
CA PRO A 353 -1.31 10.31 13.97
C PRO A 353 -2.80 10.47 14.30
N ASP A 354 -3.25 11.72 14.37
CA ASP A 354 -4.67 12.05 14.52
C ASP A 354 -5.47 11.46 13.34
N GLY A 355 -6.68 10.99 13.60
CA GLY A 355 -7.54 10.35 12.59
C GLY A 355 -7.24 8.88 12.30
N LEU A 356 -6.04 8.37 12.59
CA LEU A 356 -5.73 6.93 12.53
C LEU A 356 -6.06 6.19 13.82
N PHE A 357 -5.80 6.82 14.97
CA PHE A 357 -5.83 6.18 16.30
C PHE A 357 -6.77 6.91 17.27
N LYS A 358 -8.00 7.21 16.83
CA LYS A 358 -8.97 7.98 17.63
C LYS A 358 -9.23 7.34 19.00
N HIS A 359 -9.26 6.01 19.09
CA HIS A 359 -9.61 5.33 20.34
C HIS A 359 -8.50 5.42 21.41
N PHE A 360 -7.31 5.85 21.00
CA PHE A 360 -6.15 6.11 21.87
C PHE A 360 -6.09 7.57 22.33
N GLN A 361 -6.91 8.47 21.77
CA GLN A 361 -6.92 9.87 22.18
C GLN A 361 -7.30 9.99 23.66
N GLY A 362 -6.52 10.78 24.40
CA GLY A 362 -6.68 10.95 25.85
C GLY A 362 -6.08 9.84 26.72
N MET A 363 -5.55 8.76 26.12
CA MET A 363 -4.89 7.69 26.87
C MET A 363 -3.60 8.19 27.52
N GLN A 364 -3.36 7.78 28.77
CA GLN A 364 -2.13 8.05 29.51
C GLN A 364 -1.49 6.75 29.95
N ALA A 365 -0.17 6.66 29.80
CA ALA A 365 0.61 5.49 30.16
C ALA A 365 1.98 5.86 30.73
N THR A 366 2.47 5.03 31.65
CA THR A 366 3.82 5.11 32.24
C THR A 366 4.69 3.97 31.75
N GLY A 367 5.99 4.05 32.02
CA GLY A 367 6.95 3.02 31.65
C GLY A 367 7.50 3.15 30.24
N ASN A 368 8.30 2.16 29.85
CA ASN A 368 9.00 2.10 28.58
C ASN A 368 8.69 0.79 27.86
N PHE A 369 8.88 0.80 26.55
CA PHE A 369 8.86 -0.41 25.74
C PHE A 369 9.83 -0.31 24.57
N ASP A 370 10.23 -1.47 24.05
CA ASP A 370 10.80 -1.63 22.72
C ASP A 370 10.03 -2.70 21.95
N TYR A 371 10.07 -2.64 20.62
CA TYR A 371 9.34 -3.55 19.76
C TYR A 371 10.23 -4.06 18.62
N LYS A 372 10.15 -5.36 18.36
CA LYS A 372 10.82 -6.02 17.24
C LYS A 372 9.84 -6.89 16.47
N LEU A 373 9.86 -6.77 15.15
CA LEU A 373 9.17 -7.66 14.23
C LEU A 373 10.20 -8.25 13.27
N ASP A 374 10.18 -9.57 13.08
CA ASP A 374 10.87 -10.28 12.01
C ASP A 374 9.86 -11.07 11.19
N PHE A 375 9.68 -10.66 9.94
CA PHE A 375 8.86 -11.33 8.97
C PHE A 375 9.70 -11.74 7.76
N LYS A 376 9.68 -13.03 7.44
CA LYS A 376 10.33 -13.56 6.24
C LYS A 376 9.39 -14.51 5.53
N PHE A 377 9.11 -14.23 4.27
CA PHE A 377 8.28 -15.06 3.40
C PHE A 377 9.06 -15.50 2.17
N ASN A 378 9.30 -16.80 2.05
CA ASN A 378 9.85 -17.41 0.85
C ASN A 378 8.70 -17.92 -0.02
N LYS A 379 8.51 -17.32 -1.20
CA LYS A 379 7.45 -17.70 -2.14
C LYS A 379 7.62 -19.13 -2.67
N ASN A 380 8.85 -19.59 -2.83
CA ASN A 380 9.20 -20.93 -3.33
C ASN A 380 9.09 -21.99 -2.22
N LYS A 381 9.26 -21.57 -0.96
CA LYS A 381 9.10 -22.43 0.24
C LYS A 381 8.10 -21.81 1.22
N PRO A 382 6.80 -21.72 0.88
CA PRO A 382 5.84 -20.99 1.71
C PRO A 382 5.78 -21.50 3.17
N ASN A 383 5.93 -22.80 3.39
CA ASN A 383 5.87 -23.39 4.75
C ASN A 383 6.99 -22.90 5.70
N THR A 384 8.06 -22.30 5.18
CA THR A 384 9.17 -21.74 5.98
C THR A 384 8.95 -20.27 6.36
N LEU A 385 7.72 -19.77 6.33
CA LEU A 385 7.39 -18.41 6.75
C LEU A 385 7.84 -18.18 8.20
N VAL A 386 8.59 -17.11 8.43
CA VAL A 386 8.97 -16.59 9.75
C VAL A 386 8.07 -15.41 10.07
N PHE A 387 7.50 -15.42 11.27
CA PHE A 387 6.76 -14.29 11.86
C PHE A 387 7.04 -14.30 13.36
N ASP A 388 8.02 -13.51 13.77
CA ASP A 388 8.38 -13.28 15.17
C ASP A 388 8.07 -11.83 15.54
N SER A 389 7.33 -11.62 16.62
CA SER A 389 6.91 -10.30 17.09
C SER A 389 7.12 -10.27 18.60
N LYS A 390 7.97 -9.35 19.04
CA LYS A 390 8.42 -9.23 20.44
C LYS A 390 8.23 -7.79 20.90
N LEU A 391 7.52 -7.61 21.99
CA LEU A 391 7.49 -6.36 22.74
C LEU A 391 8.12 -6.61 24.10
N ASN A 392 9.18 -5.88 24.42
CA ASN A 392 9.72 -5.84 25.77
C ASN A 392 9.13 -4.62 26.46
N LYS A 393 8.70 -4.80 27.71
CA LYS A 393 8.06 -3.75 28.50
C LYS A 393 8.76 -3.61 29.84
N GLU A 394 8.92 -2.38 30.29
CA GLU A 394 9.46 -2.02 31.59
C GLU A 394 8.48 -1.07 32.27
N ASP A 395 7.82 -1.54 33.33
CA ASP A 395 6.81 -0.78 34.08
C ASP A 395 5.72 -0.14 33.22
N LEU A 396 5.43 -0.75 32.06
CA LEU A 396 4.39 -0.30 31.14
C LEU A 396 3.02 -0.48 31.79
N ARG A 397 2.35 0.64 32.12
CA ARG A 397 1.01 0.64 32.72
C ARG A 397 0.17 1.73 32.09
N ILE A 398 -1.10 1.42 31.80
CA ILE A 398 -2.09 2.42 31.42
C ILE A 398 -2.63 3.04 32.71
N THR A 399 -2.48 4.35 32.86
CA THR A 399 -2.99 5.09 34.03
C THR A 399 -4.36 5.73 33.76
N LYS A 400 -4.65 6.01 32.49
CA LYS A 400 -5.95 6.52 32.04
C LYS A 400 -6.27 5.98 30.66
N TYR A 401 -7.44 5.41 30.47
CA TYR A 401 -7.91 5.00 29.15
C TYR A 401 -8.39 6.20 28.33
N GLY A 402 -8.27 6.08 27.00
CA GLY A 402 -8.85 7.03 26.05
C GLY A 402 -10.34 6.74 25.81
N GLU A 403 -10.83 7.03 24.60
CA GLU A 403 -12.22 6.69 24.19
C GLU A 403 -12.52 5.19 24.34
N ALA A 404 -11.52 4.31 24.14
CA ALA A 404 -11.64 2.88 24.43
C ALA A 404 -11.21 2.54 25.86
N ASP A 405 -12.16 2.63 26.81
CA ASP A 405 -11.98 2.12 28.17
C ASP A 405 -12.10 0.59 28.22
N LEU A 406 -10.96 -0.09 28.22
CA LEU A 406 -10.89 -1.55 28.26
C LEU A 406 -11.36 -2.13 29.59
N ASN A 407 -11.29 -1.37 30.70
CA ASN A 407 -11.71 -1.85 32.02
C ASN A 407 -13.22 -2.10 32.09
N LYS A 408 -14.03 -1.44 31.25
CA LYS A 408 -15.49 -1.60 31.24
C LYS A 408 -15.94 -3.06 31.02
N LEU A 409 -15.10 -3.87 30.37
CA LEU A 409 -15.35 -5.29 30.14
C LEU A 409 -15.44 -6.10 31.44
N ASN A 410 -14.83 -5.63 32.54
CA ASN A 410 -14.91 -6.29 33.85
C ASN A 410 -16.24 -6.05 34.57
N GLY A 411 -16.98 -5.00 34.18
CA GLY A 411 -18.25 -4.62 34.80
C GLY A 411 -19.43 -4.81 33.87
N GLU A 412 -20.57 -4.25 34.29
CA GLU A 412 -21.75 -4.14 33.44
C GLU A 412 -21.64 -2.96 32.48
N PHE A 413 -22.08 -3.14 31.24
CA PHE A 413 -22.10 -2.06 30.26
C PHE A 413 -23.16 -2.27 29.19
N VAL A 414 -23.57 -1.18 28.54
CA VAL A 414 -24.47 -1.26 27.38
C VAL A 414 -23.62 -1.41 26.11
N TYR A 415 -23.76 -2.56 25.46
CA TYR A 415 -23.23 -2.79 24.13
C TYR A 415 -24.19 -2.27 23.07
N ARG A 416 -23.64 -1.66 22.00
CA ARG A 416 -24.42 -1.20 20.86
C ARG A 416 -23.64 -1.40 19.58
N ALA A 417 -24.10 -2.32 18.73
CA ALA A 417 -23.48 -2.55 17.44
C ALA A 417 -23.68 -1.33 16.52
N ILE A 418 -22.66 -1.02 15.70
CA ILE A 418 -22.74 0.00 14.64
C ILE A 418 -22.59 -0.72 13.30
N ILE A 419 -23.64 -0.69 12.48
CA ILE A 419 -23.66 -1.32 11.15
C ILE A 419 -23.93 -0.23 10.13
N GLN A 420 -23.00 0.01 9.19
CA GLN A 420 -23.13 1.05 8.16
C GLN A 420 -23.49 2.43 8.76
N ASN A 421 -22.84 2.80 9.87
CA ASN A 421 -23.10 4.03 10.64
C ASN A 421 -24.51 4.14 11.27
N VAL A 422 -25.28 3.05 11.29
CA VAL A 422 -26.57 2.97 12.00
C VAL A 422 -26.39 2.25 13.33
N LEU A 423 -26.79 2.94 14.40
CA LEU A 423 -26.83 2.40 15.75
C LEU A 423 -27.91 1.32 15.85
N GLN A 424 -27.52 0.11 16.24
CA GLN A 424 -28.45 -0.99 16.48
C GLN A 424 -29.06 -0.90 17.88
N ARG A 425 -29.97 -1.82 18.18
CA ARG A 425 -30.57 -1.98 19.51
C ARG A 425 -29.48 -2.10 20.59
N PRO A 426 -29.64 -1.44 21.75
CA PRO A 426 -28.73 -1.64 22.88
C PRO A 426 -28.93 -3.03 23.50
N VAL A 427 -27.83 -3.64 23.92
CA VAL A 427 -27.80 -4.92 24.65
C VAL A 427 -27.07 -4.65 25.96
N LEU A 428 -27.75 -4.82 27.09
CA LEU A 428 -27.11 -4.70 28.39
C LEU A 428 -26.32 -5.98 28.68
N VAL A 429 -25.02 -5.83 28.94
CA VAL A 429 -24.12 -6.90 29.34
C VAL A 429 -24.00 -6.84 30.85
N GLY A 430 -24.81 -7.64 31.55
CA GLY A 430 -24.94 -7.59 33.00
C GLY A 430 -26.19 -8.33 33.47
N ASN A 431 -26.30 -8.55 34.78
CA ASN A 431 -27.32 -9.41 35.38
C ASN A 431 -28.75 -8.85 35.23
N ALA A 432 -28.89 -7.54 35.06
CA ALA A 432 -30.19 -6.91 34.83
C ALA A 432 -30.78 -7.20 33.43
N ASN A 433 -30.00 -7.79 32.51
CA ASN A 433 -30.54 -8.32 31.25
C ASN A 433 -30.97 -9.77 31.45
N PRO A 434 -32.26 -10.13 31.31
CA PRO A 434 -32.73 -11.51 31.50
C PRO A 434 -32.13 -12.51 30.49
N ASN A 435 -31.63 -12.03 29.34
CA ASN A 435 -30.97 -12.85 28.34
C ASN A 435 -29.44 -12.87 28.47
N TYR A 436 -28.88 -12.20 29.48
CA TYR A 436 -27.46 -12.30 29.79
C TYR A 436 -27.19 -13.64 30.48
N THR A 437 -26.20 -14.37 29.97
CA THR A 437 -25.89 -15.72 30.45
C THR A 437 -24.45 -15.79 30.95
N PRO A 438 -24.25 -15.99 32.27
CA PRO A 438 -22.94 -16.30 32.84
C PRO A 438 -22.27 -17.51 32.15
N LEU A 439 -20.94 -17.53 32.08
CA LEU A 439 -20.18 -18.52 31.31
C LEU A 439 -20.41 -19.96 31.76
N ASP A 440 -20.66 -20.16 33.05
CA ASP A 440 -20.97 -21.45 33.67
C ASP A 440 -22.38 -21.95 33.36
N GLN A 441 -23.30 -21.06 33.02
CA GLN A 441 -24.66 -21.36 32.55
C GLN A 441 -24.73 -21.56 31.02
N ILE A 442 -23.60 -21.54 30.33
CA ILE A 442 -23.51 -21.89 28.91
C ILE A 442 -23.07 -23.35 28.77
N SER A 443 -23.81 -24.11 27.95
CA SER A 443 -23.49 -25.51 27.63
C SER A 443 -21.98 -25.69 27.38
N PRO A 444 -21.30 -26.62 28.09
CA PRO A 444 -19.88 -26.86 27.91
C PRO A 444 -19.55 -27.30 26.48
N TYR A 445 -20.49 -27.95 25.79
CA TYR A 445 -20.33 -28.32 24.39
C TYR A 445 -20.28 -27.10 23.48
N LEU A 446 -21.13 -26.08 23.72
CA LEU A 446 -21.08 -24.84 22.95
C LEU A 446 -19.75 -24.12 23.13
N ARG A 447 -19.27 -24.01 24.38
CA ARG A 447 -17.95 -23.44 24.67
C ARG A 447 -16.85 -24.13 23.87
N LYS A 448 -16.80 -25.47 23.91
CA LYS A 448 -15.84 -26.28 23.14
C LYS A 448 -15.99 -26.12 21.62
N CYS A 449 -17.22 -26.05 21.10
CA CYS A 449 -17.50 -25.89 19.67
C CYS A 449 -16.98 -24.54 19.16
N VAL A 450 -17.35 -23.44 19.83
CA VAL A 450 -16.95 -22.08 19.44
C VAL A 450 -15.45 -21.89 19.55
N LEU A 451 -14.81 -22.38 20.61
CA LEU A 451 -13.35 -22.39 20.71
C LEU A 451 -12.74 -23.20 19.55
N THR A 452 -13.29 -24.35 19.19
CA THR A 452 -12.75 -25.16 18.09
C THR A 452 -12.86 -24.48 16.73
N THR A 453 -13.95 -23.73 16.46
CA THR A 453 -14.17 -23.07 15.17
C THR A 453 -13.46 -21.72 15.05
N GLU A 454 -13.57 -20.88 16.09
CA GLU A 454 -13.09 -19.50 16.06
C GLU A 454 -11.66 -19.37 16.59
N ASP A 455 -11.34 -20.05 17.69
CA ASP A 455 -10.08 -19.83 18.42
C ASP A 455 -9.64 -21.01 19.31
N PRO A 456 -9.02 -22.07 18.74
CA PRO A 456 -8.73 -23.30 19.48
C PRO A 456 -7.73 -23.16 20.62
N SER A 457 -6.92 -22.09 20.60
CA SER A 457 -5.86 -21.82 21.56
C SER A 457 -6.18 -20.59 22.43
N PHE A 458 -7.45 -20.20 22.49
CA PHE A 458 -7.89 -18.97 23.14
C PHE A 458 -7.27 -18.75 24.52
N PHE A 459 -7.28 -19.77 25.37
CA PHE A 459 -6.75 -19.70 26.74
C PHE A 459 -5.22 -19.69 26.83
N SER A 460 -4.49 -20.09 25.79
CA SER A 460 -3.02 -20.18 25.82
C SER A 460 -2.31 -19.01 25.12
N HIS A 461 -2.95 -18.37 24.14
CA HIS A 461 -2.34 -17.24 23.42
C HIS A 461 -2.63 -15.88 24.11
N ARG A 462 -1.85 -14.85 23.76
CA ARG A 462 -1.99 -13.47 24.28
C ARG A 462 -2.56 -12.53 23.21
N GLY A 463 -3.81 -12.77 22.82
CA GLY A 463 -4.51 -12.02 21.77
C GLY A 463 -4.27 -12.45 20.32
N PHE A 464 -3.11 -13.03 19.98
CA PHE A 464 -2.79 -13.41 18.60
C PHE A 464 -2.25 -14.84 18.50
N ILE A 465 -2.54 -15.53 17.39
CA ILE A 465 -1.99 -16.85 17.08
C ILE A 465 -1.09 -16.74 15.85
N ASN A 466 0.22 -16.66 16.07
CA ASN A 466 1.22 -16.52 15.00
C ASN A 466 1.07 -17.61 13.92
N GLU A 467 0.84 -18.86 14.33
CA GLU A 467 0.61 -19.96 13.41
C GLU A 467 -0.68 -19.79 12.60
N ALA A 468 -1.78 -19.29 13.18
CA ALA A 468 -3.01 -19.04 12.44
C ALA A 468 -2.82 -17.92 11.39
N PHE A 469 -2.08 -16.86 11.75
CA PHE A 469 -1.69 -15.83 10.79
C PHE A 469 -0.85 -16.40 9.66
N LYS A 470 0.20 -17.17 9.97
CA LYS A 470 1.03 -17.87 9.00
C LYS A 470 0.19 -18.74 8.06
N GLN A 471 -0.63 -19.64 8.60
CA GLN A 471 -1.48 -20.52 7.79
C GLN A 471 -2.52 -19.75 6.96
N SER A 472 -3.06 -18.64 7.49
CA SER A 472 -3.98 -17.77 6.75
C SER A 472 -3.28 -17.09 5.57
N ILE A 473 -2.07 -16.56 5.76
CA ILE A 473 -1.26 -15.98 4.69
C ILE A 473 -0.97 -17.04 3.63
N LEU A 474 -0.51 -18.23 4.04
CA LEU A 474 -0.19 -19.32 3.13
C LEU A 474 -1.40 -19.76 2.31
N LYS A 475 -2.56 -19.95 2.95
CA LYS A 475 -3.79 -20.32 2.25
C LYS A 475 -4.28 -19.22 1.32
N ASN A 476 -4.24 -17.96 1.73
CA ASN A 476 -4.68 -16.84 0.89
C ASN A 476 -3.79 -16.67 -0.33
N ILE A 477 -2.47 -16.88 -0.19
CA ILE A 477 -1.52 -16.87 -1.32
C ILE A 477 -1.77 -18.06 -2.25
N ARG A 478 -1.90 -19.29 -1.72
CA ARG A 478 -2.18 -20.50 -2.53
C ARG A 478 -3.48 -20.39 -3.32
N THR A 479 -4.53 -19.85 -2.69
CA THR A 479 -5.86 -19.72 -3.29
C THR A 479 -6.05 -18.44 -4.12
N LYS A 480 -5.06 -17.52 -4.10
CA LYS A 480 -5.15 -16.15 -4.66
C LYS A 480 -6.42 -15.40 -4.24
N LYS A 481 -7.02 -15.78 -3.11
CA LYS A 481 -8.29 -15.27 -2.57
C LYS A 481 -8.12 -15.06 -1.08
N PHE A 482 -8.79 -14.06 -0.52
CA PHE A 482 -8.90 -13.88 0.94
C PHE A 482 -9.89 -14.93 1.50
N SER A 483 -9.47 -16.20 1.54
CA SER A 483 -10.32 -17.36 1.83
C SER A 483 -10.36 -17.75 3.30
N ARG A 484 -9.35 -17.36 4.10
CA ARG A 484 -9.31 -17.61 5.55
C ARG A 484 -8.96 -16.32 6.31
N GLY A 485 -9.62 -16.13 7.45
CA GLY A 485 -9.29 -15.10 8.44
C GLY A 485 -8.40 -15.65 9.55
N ALA A 486 -7.66 -14.76 10.21
CA ALA A 486 -6.78 -15.08 11.34
C ALA A 486 -7.15 -14.30 12.62
N SER A 487 -8.40 -13.85 12.74
CA SER A 487 -8.83 -13.06 13.91
C SER A 487 -9.24 -13.99 15.05
N THR A 488 -8.59 -13.84 16.20
CA THR A 488 -8.88 -14.53 17.47
C THR A 488 -10.18 -14.01 18.09
N ILE A 489 -10.71 -14.71 19.10
CA ILE A 489 -11.87 -14.23 19.87
C ILE A 489 -11.56 -12.86 20.50
N SER A 490 -10.34 -12.64 21.02
CA SER A 490 -9.93 -11.35 21.58
C SER A 490 -9.99 -10.21 20.55
N MET A 491 -9.54 -10.48 19.32
CA MET A 491 -9.64 -9.54 18.20
C MET A 491 -11.09 -9.24 17.82
N GLN A 492 -11.93 -10.27 17.80
CA GLN A 492 -13.35 -10.12 17.50
C GLN A 492 -14.08 -9.34 18.61
N LEU A 493 -13.76 -9.61 19.89
CA LEU A 493 -14.29 -8.91 21.04
C LEU A 493 -13.96 -7.41 20.99
N ILE A 494 -12.67 -7.05 20.83
CA ILE A 494 -12.24 -5.65 20.71
C ILE A 494 -12.93 -4.96 19.53
N LYS A 495 -12.93 -5.62 18.36
CA LYS A 495 -13.58 -5.11 17.16
C LYS A 495 -15.06 -4.82 17.38
N ASN A 496 -15.77 -5.68 18.11
CA ASN A 496 -17.21 -5.52 18.33
C ASN A 496 -17.49 -4.46 19.41
N VAL A 497 -16.78 -4.45 20.53
CA VAL A 497 -17.11 -3.61 21.70
C VAL A 497 -16.63 -2.16 21.55
N PHE A 498 -15.48 -1.96 20.90
CA PHE A 498 -14.81 -0.66 20.88
C PHE A 498 -14.73 -0.03 19.50
N LEU A 499 -14.73 -0.82 18.43
CA LEU A 499 -14.47 -0.33 17.08
C LEU A 499 -15.73 -0.39 16.21
N THR A 500 -15.72 0.35 15.10
CA THR A 500 -16.78 0.29 14.08
C THR A 500 -16.58 -0.91 13.15
N ARG A 501 -17.60 -1.30 12.37
CA ARG A 501 -17.47 -2.36 11.35
C ARG A 501 -16.82 -1.87 10.03
N GLU A 502 -16.27 -0.67 10.00
CA GLU A 502 -15.62 -0.10 8.80
C GLU A 502 -14.39 -0.91 8.38
N LYS A 503 -14.21 -1.17 7.08
CA LYS A 503 -13.08 -1.96 6.58
C LYS A 503 -11.90 -1.08 6.18
N THR A 504 -11.40 -0.28 7.12
CA THR A 504 -10.24 0.60 6.93
C THR A 504 -8.95 0.00 7.52
N LEU A 505 -7.80 0.46 7.02
CA LEU A 505 -6.49 0.09 7.57
C LEU A 505 -6.31 0.60 9.01
N SER A 506 -6.68 1.85 9.29
CA SER A 506 -6.66 2.47 10.63
C SER A 506 -7.36 1.61 11.67
N ARG A 507 -8.63 1.26 11.43
CA ARG A 507 -9.41 0.43 12.34
C ARG A 507 -8.74 -0.92 12.60
N LYS A 508 -8.10 -1.53 11.60
CA LYS A 508 -7.38 -2.80 11.79
C LYS A 508 -6.12 -2.64 12.65
N LEU A 509 -5.40 -1.53 12.51
CA LEU A 509 -4.24 -1.23 13.34
C LEU A 509 -4.66 -0.93 14.79
N GLU A 510 -5.74 -0.16 15.00
CA GLU A 510 -6.31 0.07 16.33
C GLU A 510 -6.74 -1.23 17.01
N GLU A 511 -7.40 -2.13 16.27
CA GLU A 511 -7.77 -3.47 16.76
C GLU A 511 -6.56 -4.23 17.30
N ILE A 512 -5.47 -4.27 16.53
CA ILE A 512 -4.24 -4.96 16.93
C ILE A 512 -3.65 -4.32 18.20
N LEU A 513 -3.56 -3.00 18.26
CA LEU A 513 -3.01 -2.32 19.43
C LEU A 513 -3.88 -2.50 20.69
N LEU A 514 -5.21 -2.39 20.57
CA LEU A 514 -6.12 -2.56 21.72
C LEU A 514 -6.15 -4.02 22.22
N VAL A 515 -6.14 -5.00 21.32
CA VAL A 515 -6.02 -6.43 21.69
C VAL A 515 -4.72 -6.68 22.42
N TYR A 516 -3.64 -6.10 21.90
CA TYR A 516 -2.33 -6.22 22.54
C TYR A 516 -2.37 -5.69 23.97
N ILE A 517 -2.93 -4.50 24.20
CA ILE A 517 -3.05 -3.88 25.52
C ILE A 517 -3.95 -4.72 26.43
N LEU A 518 -5.14 -5.11 25.97
CA LEU A 518 -6.09 -5.95 26.72
C LEU A 518 -5.43 -7.23 27.27
N GLU A 519 -4.76 -7.96 26.38
CA GLU A 519 -4.21 -9.29 26.67
C GLU A 519 -2.88 -9.25 27.43
N ASN A 520 -1.95 -8.36 27.04
CA ASN A 520 -0.62 -8.34 27.66
C ASN A 520 -0.58 -7.61 28.99
N ASN A 521 -1.56 -6.76 29.28
CA ASN A 521 -1.73 -6.15 30.59
C ASN A 521 -2.75 -6.91 31.46
N ARG A 522 -3.32 -8.02 30.96
CA ARG A 522 -4.30 -8.85 31.67
C ARG A 522 -5.44 -8.03 32.27
N ILE A 523 -5.94 -7.07 31.48
CA ILE A 523 -6.97 -6.12 31.95
C ILE A 523 -8.28 -6.88 32.25
N VAL A 524 -8.56 -7.95 31.50
CA VAL A 524 -9.74 -8.80 31.65
C VAL A 524 -9.30 -10.26 31.61
N SER A 525 -9.90 -11.12 32.43
CA SER A 525 -9.63 -12.56 32.42
C SER A 525 -10.14 -13.21 31.12
N LYS A 526 -9.56 -14.36 30.74
CA LYS A 526 -9.97 -15.10 29.53
C LYS A 526 -11.42 -15.54 29.63
N GLU A 527 -11.83 -15.99 30.80
CA GLU A 527 -13.18 -16.42 31.12
C GLU A 527 -14.16 -15.27 30.92
N ARG A 528 -13.86 -14.10 31.50
CA ARG A 528 -14.72 -12.91 31.34
C ARG A 528 -14.76 -12.43 29.89
N MET A 529 -13.64 -12.46 29.16
CA MET A 529 -13.62 -12.12 27.74
C MET A 529 -14.51 -13.07 26.92
N LEU A 530 -14.45 -14.37 27.20
CA LEU A 530 -15.27 -15.38 26.52
C LEU A 530 -16.76 -15.22 26.87
N GLU A 531 -17.08 -14.97 28.13
CA GLU A 531 -18.43 -14.68 28.60
C GLU A 531 -19.04 -13.47 27.90
N VAL A 532 -18.32 -12.34 27.88
CA VAL A 532 -18.77 -11.13 27.18
C VAL A 532 -18.90 -11.41 25.69
N TYR A 533 -17.96 -12.13 25.08
CA TYR A 533 -18.02 -12.52 23.67
C TYR A 533 -19.32 -13.28 23.36
N PHE A 534 -19.67 -14.31 24.13
CA PHE A 534 -20.92 -15.06 23.97
C PHE A 534 -22.17 -14.17 24.08
N ASN A 535 -22.12 -13.16 24.95
CA ASN A 535 -23.24 -12.27 25.25
C ASN A 535 -23.40 -11.07 24.30
N ILE A 536 -22.42 -10.78 23.43
CA ILE A 536 -22.50 -9.62 22.52
C ILE A 536 -22.46 -9.97 21.04
N ILE A 537 -21.99 -11.17 20.67
CA ILE A 537 -21.87 -11.50 19.25
C ILE A 537 -23.24 -11.63 18.62
N GLU A 538 -23.29 -11.32 17.33
CA GLU A 538 -24.50 -11.44 16.52
C GLU A 538 -24.66 -12.90 16.11
N TRP A 539 -25.79 -13.51 16.48
CA TRP A 539 -26.11 -14.89 16.14
C TRP A 539 -27.08 -14.98 14.95
N GLY A 540 -27.87 -13.94 14.72
CA GLY A 540 -28.81 -13.83 13.61
C GLY A 540 -29.22 -12.36 13.37
N PRO A 541 -30.09 -12.07 12.40
CA PRO A 541 -30.58 -10.71 12.16
C PRO A 541 -31.18 -10.09 13.44
N ASN A 542 -30.49 -9.10 14.03
CA ASN A 542 -30.88 -8.44 15.28
C ASN A 542 -30.96 -9.37 16.52
N VAL A 543 -30.27 -10.50 16.50
CA VAL A 543 -30.18 -11.45 17.63
C VAL A 543 -28.77 -11.37 18.19
N TYR A 544 -28.63 -10.85 19.41
CA TYR A 544 -27.34 -10.61 20.05
C TYR A 544 -27.28 -11.32 21.39
N GLY A 545 -26.15 -11.99 21.63
CA GLY A 545 -25.95 -12.77 22.85
C GLY A 545 -26.56 -14.17 22.80
N ILE A 546 -25.93 -15.09 23.54
CA ILE A 546 -26.29 -16.50 23.49
C ILE A 546 -27.67 -16.79 24.10
N GLY A 547 -28.09 -16.05 25.14
CA GLY A 547 -29.44 -16.21 25.71
C GLY A 547 -30.52 -16.00 24.66
N GLU A 548 -30.47 -14.87 23.95
CA GLU A 548 -31.41 -14.60 22.85
C GLU A 548 -31.29 -15.63 21.72
N ALA A 549 -30.07 -16.05 21.38
CA ALA A 549 -29.83 -17.00 20.30
C ALA A 549 -30.43 -18.39 20.59
N SER A 550 -30.25 -18.93 21.80
CA SER A 550 -30.78 -20.24 22.19
C SER A 550 -32.30 -20.27 22.11
N HIS A 551 -32.97 -19.20 22.55
CA HIS A 551 -34.42 -19.07 22.39
C HIS A 551 -34.83 -18.87 20.92
N PHE A 552 -34.10 -18.03 20.18
CA PHE A 552 -34.37 -17.75 18.77
C PHE A 552 -34.28 -18.99 17.89
N TYR A 553 -33.29 -19.85 18.11
CA TYR A 553 -33.09 -21.06 17.30
C TYR A 553 -33.86 -22.27 17.82
N PHE A 554 -33.90 -22.49 19.14
CA PHE A 554 -34.31 -23.77 19.72
C PHE A 554 -35.36 -23.67 20.83
N GLN A 555 -35.79 -22.46 21.20
CA GLN A 555 -36.69 -22.22 22.36
C GLN A 555 -36.15 -22.80 23.67
N LYS A 556 -34.82 -22.83 23.84
CA LYS A 556 -34.13 -23.42 25.00
C LYS A 556 -33.30 -22.39 25.74
N SER A 557 -33.01 -22.68 27.01
CA SER A 557 -31.95 -21.97 27.72
C SER A 557 -30.57 -22.38 27.14
N PRO A 558 -29.53 -21.54 27.24
CA PRO A 558 -28.18 -21.88 26.77
C PRO A 558 -27.56 -23.12 27.44
N ALA A 559 -27.98 -23.47 28.66
CA ALA A 559 -27.51 -24.66 29.37
C ALA A 559 -28.10 -25.95 28.76
N ASP A 560 -29.32 -25.89 28.23
CA ASP A 560 -30.07 -27.04 27.73
C ASP A 560 -29.76 -27.40 26.25
N LEU A 561 -28.84 -26.67 25.63
CA LEU A 561 -28.42 -26.93 24.25
C LEU A 561 -27.66 -28.25 24.16
N ASN A 562 -28.15 -29.13 23.29
CA ASN A 562 -27.47 -30.39 22.99
C ASN A 562 -26.26 -30.19 22.05
N VAL A 563 -25.47 -31.24 21.84
CA VAL A 563 -24.23 -31.16 21.05
C VAL A 563 -24.45 -30.71 19.61
N ASP A 564 -25.47 -31.22 18.93
CA ASP A 564 -25.71 -30.90 17.52
C ASP A 564 -26.26 -29.47 17.35
N GLU A 565 -27.06 -28.98 18.30
CA GLU A 565 -27.48 -27.57 18.40
C GLU A 565 -26.27 -26.66 18.64
N CYS A 566 -25.35 -27.06 19.51
CA CYS A 566 -24.09 -26.36 19.77
C CYS A 566 -23.18 -26.30 18.53
N LEU A 567 -23.05 -27.43 17.82
CA LEU A 567 -22.30 -27.51 16.56
C LEU A 567 -22.91 -26.59 15.50
N TYR A 568 -24.24 -26.58 15.37
CA TYR A 568 -24.93 -25.66 14.46
C TYR A 568 -24.62 -24.20 14.81
N LEU A 569 -24.81 -23.79 16.06
CA LEU A 569 -24.55 -22.42 16.51
C LEU A 569 -23.09 -22.00 16.26
N ALA A 570 -22.12 -22.88 16.50
CA ALA A 570 -20.72 -22.57 16.22
C ALA A 570 -20.45 -22.36 14.71
N THR A 571 -21.14 -23.09 13.83
CA THR A 571 -20.95 -22.96 12.37
C THR A 571 -21.59 -21.72 11.75
N ILE A 572 -22.54 -21.05 12.43
CA ILE A 572 -23.21 -19.85 11.92
C ILE A 572 -22.45 -18.55 12.23
N ILE A 573 -21.59 -18.52 13.27
CA ILE A 573 -20.83 -17.33 13.72
C ILE A 573 -20.12 -16.56 12.59
N PRO A 574 -19.51 -17.22 11.57
CA PRO A 574 -18.86 -16.49 10.49
C PRO A 574 -19.81 -15.64 9.62
N LYS A 575 -21.09 -16.04 9.51
CA LYS A 575 -22.11 -15.39 8.66
C LYS A 575 -23.53 -15.49 9.29
N PRO A 576 -23.77 -14.89 10.46
CA PRO A 576 -24.99 -15.09 11.25
C PRO A 576 -26.26 -14.64 10.51
N ARG A 577 -26.23 -13.45 9.87
CA ARG A 577 -27.35 -12.92 9.08
C ARG A 577 -27.73 -13.77 7.86
N LYS A 578 -26.90 -14.75 7.47
CA LYS A 578 -27.12 -15.62 6.31
C LYS A 578 -27.48 -17.06 6.70
N PHE A 579 -27.79 -17.33 7.97
CA PHE A 579 -28.11 -18.68 8.46
C PHE A 579 -29.23 -19.35 7.65
N MET A 580 -30.26 -18.59 7.25
CA MET A 580 -31.41 -19.09 6.48
C MET A 580 -31.02 -19.76 5.14
N TYR A 581 -29.90 -19.37 4.54
CA TYR A 581 -29.41 -19.97 3.28
C TYR A 581 -28.77 -21.35 3.47
N GLN A 582 -28.61 -21.80 4.72
CA GLN A 582 -28.17 -23.15 5.05
C GLN A 582 -29.30 -24.18 4.97
N PHE A 583 -30.56 -23.74 4.83
CA PHE A 583 -31.72 -24.62 4.76
C PHE A 583 -32.27 -24.72 3.33
N ASN A 584 -32.86 -25.87 2.99
CA ASN A 584 -33.63 -26.10 1.77
C ASN A 584 -35.10 -25.67 1.97
N ASP A 585 -35.90 -25.84 0.93
CA ASP A 585 -37.33 -25.52 0.90
C ASP A 585 -38.22 -26.46 1.73
N GLN A 586 -37.64 -27.51 2.32
CA GLN A 586 -38.29 -28.38 3.29
C GLN A 586 -37.90 -28.03 4.74
N GLY A 587 -37.04 -27.04 4.94
CA GLY A 587 -36.53 -26.65 6.26
C GLY A 587 -35.40 -27.55 6.80
N ASN A 588 -34.82 -28.41 5.96
CA ASN A 588 -33.68 -29.26 6.29
C ASN A 588 -32.35 -28.57 5.93
N LEU A 589 -31.28 -28.87 6.66
CA LEU A 589 -29.94 -28.37 6.33
C LEU A 589 -29.49 -28.90 4.96
N LYS A 590 -28.88 -28.03 4.16
CA LYS A 590 -28.25 -28.39 2.89
C LYS A 590 -26.97 -29.19 3.11
N ASP A 591 -26.60 -29.99 2.12
CA ASP A 591 -25.43 -30.88 2.16
C ASP A 591 -24.13 -30.20 2.60
N TYR A 592 -23.86 -28.98 2.13
CA TYR A 592 -22.64 -28.27 2.52
C TYR A 592 -22.61 -27.92 4.02
N ALA A 593 -23.76 -27.60 4.60
CA ALA A 593 -23.89 -27.29 6.02
C ALA A 593 -23.74 -28.56 6.87
N ILE A 594 -24.37 -29.66 6.44
CA ILE A 594 -24.21 -30.99 7.05
C ILE A 594 -22.75 -31.43 7.01
N LYS A 595 -22.07 -31.29 5.86
CA LYS A 595 -20.64 -31.62 5.71
C LYS A 595 -19.77 -30.78 6.65
N ASN A 596 -20.08 -29.49 6.81
CA ASN A 596 -19.33 -28.60 7.71
C ASN A 596 -19.52 -28.99 9.19
N GLN A 597 -20.75 -29.29 9.61
CA GLN A 597 -21.01 -29.78 10.97
C GLN A 597 -20.34 -31.13 11.22
N LYS A 598 -20.44 -32.07 10.30
CA LYS A 598 -19.77 -33.37 10.39
C LYS A 598 -18.25 -33.22 10.49
N PHE A 599 -17.67 -32.31 9.72
CA PHE A 599 -16.24 -31.99 9.81
C PHE A 599 -15.87 -31.48 11.20
N LEU A 600 -16.64 -30.54 11.76
CA LEU A 600 -16.42 -30.01 13.10
C LEU A 600 -16.58 -31.08 14.18
N LYS A 601 -17.66 -31.87 14.13
CA LYS A 601 -17.93 -33.00 15.02
C LYS A 601 -16.76 -33.99 15.04
N ASN A 602 -16.30 -34.42 13.87
CA ASN A 602 -15.15 -35.32 13.73
C ASN A 602 -13.84 -34.68 14.22
N LEU A 603 -13.66 -33.38 14.03
CA LEU A 603 -12.51 -32.66 14.58
C LEU A 603 -12.54 -32.64 16.11
N MET A 604 -13.72 -32.48 16.72
CA MET A 604 -13.88 -32.49 18.17
C MET A 604 -13.68 -33.88 18.78
N PHE A 605 -14.17 -34.95 18.15
CA PHE A 605 -13.83 -36.32 18.53
C PHE A 605 -12.33 -36.59 18.50
N ARG A 606 -11.66 -36.23 17.40
CA ARG A 606 -10.19 -36.40 17.27
C ARG A 606 -9.39 -35.62 18.32
N ARG A 607 -9.97 -34.56 18.89
CA ARG A 607 -9.35 -33.75 19.95
C ARG A 607 -9.76 -34.21 21.35
N GLY A 608 -10.56 -35.27 21.50
CA GLY A 608 -11.08 -35.74 22.78
C GLY A 608 -12.03 -34.74 23.46
N LEU A 609 -12.64 -33.83 22.69
CA LEU A 609 -13.57 -32.82 23.20
C LEU A 609 -15.01 -33.37 23.33
N LEU A 610 -15.31 -34.44 22.59
CA LEU A 610 -16.54 -35.22 22.60
C LEU A 610 -16.21 -36.70 22.75
N VAL A 611 -17.09 -37.45 23.40
CA VAL A 611 -17.11 -38.93 23.46
C VAL A 611 -18.34 -39.47 22.72
N PRO A 612 -18.32 -40.71 22.17
CA PRO A 612 -19.42 -41.23 21.36
C PRO A 612 -20.80 -41.10 22.03
N GLU A 613 -20.85 -41.29 23.35
CA GLU A 613 -22.03 -41.19 24.21
C GLU A 613 -22.61 -39.77 24.22
N ASP A 614 -21.81 -38.72 23.97
CA ASP A 614 -22.30 -37.34 23.85
C ASP A 614 -23.23 -37.15 22.64
N THR A 615 -23.28 -38.12 21.73
CA THR A 615 -23.98 -38.00 20.44
C THR A 615 -24.97 -39.14 20.15
N THR A 616 -25.18 -40.04 21.10
CA THR A 616 -26.14 -41.14 20.98
C THR A 616 -27.57 -40.61 21.13
N GLY A 617 -28.48 -41.05 20.25
CA GLY A 617 -29.91 -40.69 20.30
C GLY A 617 -30.28 -39.29 19.79
N ILE A 618 -29.36 -38.56 19.14
CA ILE A 618 -29.60 -37.18 18.67
C ILE A 618 -30.09 -37.16 17.21
N LEU A 619 -31.20 -36.46 16.98
CA LEU A 619 -31.85 -36.25 15.68
C LEU A 619 -31.18 -35.11 14.89
N PRO A 620 -31.37 -35.03 13.55
CA PRO A 620 -30.90 -33.89 12.77
C PRO A 620 -31.39 -32.55 13.36
N VAL A 621 -30.52 -31.53 13.32
CA VAL A 621 -30.78 -30.20 13.89
C VAL A 621 -32.11 -29.64 13.40
N TYR A 622 -33.05 -29.46 14.32
CA TYR A 622 -34.37 -28.93 14.06
C TYR A 622 -34.52 -27.53 14.65
N ILE A 623 -34.83 -26.55 13.81
CA ILE A 623 -35.06 -25.16 14.24
C ILE A 623 -36.51 -25.04 14.70
N SER A 624 -36.70 -25.03 16.02
CA SER A 624 -38.00 -24.91 16.69
C SER A 624 -38.37 -23.46 17.03
N GLY A 625 -37.40 -22.56 17.18
CA GLY A 625 -37.62 -21.17 17.58
C GLY A 625 -38.01 -20.22 16.44
N ASN A 626 -38.07 -18.93 16.76
CA ASN A 626 -38.44 -17.85 15.84
C ASN A 626 -37.59 -17.80 14.56
N ALA A 627 -36.36 -18.33 14.59
CA ALA A 627 -35.50 -18.50 13.42
C ALA A 627 -36.18 -19.26 12.27
N ARG A 628 -37.12 -20.16 12.59
CA ARG A 628 -37.89 -20.92 11.59
C ARG A 628 -38.65 -20.03 10.63
N SER A 629 -39.17 -18.89 11.09
CA SER A 629 -39.92 -17.93 10.25
C SER A 629 -39.08 -17.28 9.14
N PHE A 630 -37.75 -17.30 9.27
CA PHE A 630 -36.83 -16.79 8.26
C PHE A 630 -36.50 -17.83 7.17
N ILE A 631 -36.88 -19.10 7.37
CA ILE A 631 -36.62 -20.18 6.44
C ILE A 631 -37.80 -20.26 5.47
N LYS A 632 -37.52 -20.15 4.17
CA LYS A 632 -38.55 -20.26 3.11
C LYS A 632 -38.91 -21.74 2.91
N ILE A 633 -39.88 -22.23 3.66
CA ILE A 633 -40.40 -23.60 3.53
C ILE A 633 -41.59 -23.56 2.56
N LYS A 634 -41.56 -24.36 1.50
CA LYS A 634 -42.73 -24.58 0.64
C LYS A 634 -43.70 -25.49 1.38
N VAL A 635 -44.93 -25.03 1.60
CA VAL A 635 -46.01 -25.91 2.09
C VAL A 635 -46.30 -26.91 0.96
N PRO A 636 -46.29 -28.22 1.21
CA PRO A 636 -46.71 -29.20 0.21
C PRO A 636 -48.15 -28.89 -0.19
N ASP A 637 -48.36 -28.63 -1.48
CA ASP A 637 -49.70 -28.41 -2.01
C ASP A 637 -50.45 -29.74 -1.97
N SER A 638 -51.38 -29.90 -1.02
CA SER A 638 -52.13 -31.14 -0.79
C SER A 638 -53.09 -31.50 -1.94
N THR A 639 -53.11 -30.72 -3.01
CA THR A 639 -53.96 -30.92 -4.20
C THR A 639 -53.20 -31.32 -5.47
N ALA A 640 -51.88 -31.45 -5.45
CA ALA A 640 -51.12 -31.83 -6.64
C ALA A 640 -51.11 -33.36 -6.85
N VAL A 641 -52.05 -33.86 -7.64
CA VAL A 641 -51.97 -35.19 -8.25
C VAL A 641 -50.71 -35.23 -9.12
N LYS A 642 -49.80 -36.17 -8.85
CA LYS A 642 -48.63 -36.44 -9.70
C LYS A 642 -49.13 -36.86 -11.08
N ASN A 643 -49.03 -35.97 -12.07
CA ASN A 643 -49.11 -36.37 -13.46
C ASN A 643 -47.69 -36.69 -13.91
N ASP A 644 -47.43 -37.97 -14.14
CA ASP A 644 -46.15 -38.48 -14.63
C ASP A 644 -45.96 -37.97 -16.06
N SER A 645 -44.96 -37.13 -16.27
CA SER A 645 -44.54 -36.73 -17.62
C SER A 645 -43.04 -36.47 -17.60
N LEU A 646 -42.32 -37.44 -18.18
CA LEU A 646 -40.93 -37.36 -18.57
C LEU A 646 -40.70 -36.15 -19.50
N ALA A 647 -39.86 -35.21 -19.09
CA ALA A 647 -39.07 -34.36 -20.01
C ALA A 647 -37.88 -33.76 -19.24
N VAL A 648 -36.65 -34.21 -19.55
CA VAL A 648 -35.63 -33.56 -20.41
C VAL A 648 -34.73 -32.61 -19.60
N ASP A 649 -33.43 -32.92 -19.68
CA ASP A 649 -32.29 -32.16 -19.18
C ASP A 649 -32.35 -30.67 -19.55
N ASP A 650 -31.90 -29.81 -18.63
CA ASP A 650 -31.19 -28.60 -19.00
C ASP A 650 -30.13 -28.27 -17.94
N GLU A 651 -28.89 -28.25 -18.41
CA GLU A 651 -27.69 -27.70 -17.77
C GLU A 651 -27.96 -26.29 -17.22
N PHE A 652 -27.41 -25.91 -16.06
CA PHE A 652 -26.85 -24.56 -15.87
C PHE A 652 -25.87 -24.48 -14.68
N ASP A 653 -24.72 -23.91 -15.02
CA ASP A 653 -23.62 -23.35 -14.22
C ASP A 653 -23.92 -22.86 -12.78
N LEU A 654 -22.97 -23.15 -11.86
CA LEU A 654 -22.21 -22.16 -11.05
C LEU A 654 -21.15 -22.79 -10.12
#